data_AF-A0A3B9FG69-F1
#
_entry.id   AF-A0A3B9FG69-F1
#
_cell.length_a   1.000
_cell.length_b   1.000
_cell.length_c   1.000
_cell.angle_alpha   90.00
_cell.angle_beta   90.00
_cell.angle_gamma   90.00
#
_symmetry.space_group_name_H-M   'P 1'
#
loop_
_entity.id
_entity.type
_entity.pdbx_description
1 polymer ?
#
loop_
_entity_poly.entity_id
_entity_poly.type
_entity_poly.pdbx_seq_one_letter_code
_entity_poly.pdbx_strand_id
1 'polypeptide(L)'
;MSSVNDIRATFLDYFGKNGHEIVASSPLVPQNDPTLMFANSGMVQFKNLFTGAETRDYVRATTAQKCVRAGGKHNDLENVGYTARHHTFFEMLGNFSFGDYFKENAIELAWRLITKEYGLDASKLLVTVYHEDDEAANLWKKIAGLGDDRIIRIATSDNFWAMGDTGPCGPCSEIFFDHGDHIPGGPPGSPDEDGDRFIEIWNLVFMQFEQMPDQRINLPKPSIDTGMGLERIAAVLQGKHDNYDIDLMRSLIEASADVSGTDADGVNNVSHRVVADHLRASSFLIADGVLPSNEGRGYVLRRIMRRAMRHIHQMGCTDPTMYRLVPTLVAEMGAQYGELGRAQSLITETLKLEETRFKETLGRGLRILNDEVAGKASGGTLDGATAFKLYDTFGFPLDLTQDFMRGYGWQVDLDGFNAAMDAQKANARRAWSGSGDSATETIWLDLAQNLEATEFLGYSADTAEAIVTALVDGNAEIDNVGKGGKARMVVNQTPFYGESGGQIGDVGTISWDGGSARVTDTQKTPSGLFIHQIEVEAGTLAKGQDVRLQIDVSRRLRLRSNHSATHLLHEALRLVLGDHVAQKGSLVSPDRLRFDFSHQKAVSPDELEQVQQIVNARIRMNSDVTTRIMTPDAAIELGALALFGEKYGDEVRVVQMGGVADDNPNKAWSVELCGGTHVGRTGDISLLKIISESAVAGGVRRIEAVTH
;
A
#
# COMPACT_ATOMS: atom_id res chain seq x y z
N MET A 1 -8.11 -0.95 -32.80
CA MET A 1 -7.93 0.12 -31.80
C MET A 1 -7.26 -0.54 -30.62
N SER A 2 -6.11 -0.06 -30.16
CA SER A 2 -5.35 -0.73 -29.10
C SER A 2 -6.11 -0.66 -27.78
N SER A 3 -6.28 -1.79 -27.10
CA SER A 3 -6.90 -1.81 -25.77
C SER A 3 -6.00 -1.13 -24.75
N VAL A 4 -6.54 -0.71 -23.60
CA VAL A 4 -5.71 -0.21 -22.48
C VAL A 4 -4.62 -1.22 -22.09
N ASN A 5 -4.93 -2.52 -22.17
CA ASN A 5 -3.98 -3.59 -21.90
C ASN A 5 -2.84 -3.65 -22.93
N ASP A 6 -3.15 -3.52 -24.22
CA ASP A 6 -2.13 -3.48 -25.28
C ASP A 6 -1.22 -2.26 -25.15
N ILE A 7 -1.79 -1.10 -24.78
CA ILE A 7 -1.05 0.16 -24.62
C ILE A 7 -0.05 0.06 -23.47
N ARG A 8 -0.49 -0.49 -22.32
CA ARG A 8 0.38 -0.76 -21.17
C ARG A 8 1.50 -1.74 -21.53
N ALA A 9 1.17 -2.87 -22.14
CA ALA A 9 2.17 -3.87 -22.54
C ALA A 9 3.19 -3.28 -23.52
N THR A 10 2.73 -2.50 -24.50
CA THR A 10 3.60 -1.82 -25.47
C THR A 10 4.59 -0.88 -24.78
N PHE A 11 4.15 -0.11 -23.77
CA PHE A 11 5.03 0.76 -22.99
C PHE A 11 6.13 -0.03 -22.27
N LEU A 12 5.73 -1.07 -21.51
CA LEU A 12 6.65 -1.87 -20.71
C LEU A 12 7.65 -2.61 -21.61
N ASP A 13 7.18 -3.24 -22.68
CA ASP A 13 8.02 -3.96 -23.64
C ASP A 13 8.99 -3.02 -24.38
N TYR A 14 8.53 -1.81 -24.73
CA TYR A 14 9.38 -0.82 -25.38
C TYR A 14 10.56 -0.44 -24.47
N PHE A 15 10.30 -0.11 -23.21
CA PHE A 15 11.39 0.23 -22.28
C PHE A 15 12.24 -0.98 -21.89
N GLY A 16 11.64 -2.17 -21.79
CA GLY A 16 12.36 -3.44 -21.63
C GLY A 16 13.38 -3.68 -22.75
N LYS A 17 12.97 -3.50 -24.01
CA LYS A 17 13.87 -3.56 -25.18
C LYS A 17 14.97 -2.48 -25.17
N ASN A 18 14.75 -1.38 -24.45
CA ASN A 18 15.72 -0.30 -24.25
C ASN A 18 16.50 -0.44 -22.92
N GLY A 19 16.55 -1.66 -22.36
CA GLY A 19 17.41 -2.02 -21.23
C GLY A 19 16.90 -1.54 -19.87
N HIS A 20 15.60 -1.29 -19.73
CA HIS A 20 14.98 -1.04 -18.43
C HIS A 20 14.48 -2.36 -17.84
N GLU A 21 14.68 -2.54 -16.53
CA GLU A 21 14.05 -3.65 -15.82
C GLU A 21 12.53 -3.40 -15.72
N ILE A 22 11.73 -4.39 -16.10
CA ILE A 22 10.26 -4.29 -15.98
C ILE A 22 9.89 -4.66 -14.55
N VAL A 23 9.54 -3.65 -13.74
CA VAL A 23 9.25 -3.84 -12.32
C VAL A 23 7.73 -3.82 -12.10
N ALA A 24 7.24 -4.75 -11.26
CA ALA A 24 5.83 -4.81 -10.88
C ALA A 24 5.41 -3.56 -10.08
N SER A 25 4.14 -3.18 -10.18
CA SER A 25 3.61 -2.06 -9.39
C SER A 25 3.67 -2.35 -7.89
N SER A 26 4.20 -1.41 -7.11
CA SER A 26 4.15 -1.49 -5.65
C SER A 26 2.73 -1.29 -5.11
N PRO A 27 2.44 -1.74 -3.87
CA PRO A 27 1.18 -1.45 -3.20
C PRO A 27 0.85 0.04 -3.16
N LEU A 28 -0.44 0.38 -3.15
CA LEU A 28 -0.95 1.74 -2.98
C LEU A 28 -0.61 2.33 -1.62
N VAL A 29 -0.26 1.50 -0.63
CA VAL A 29 0.21 1.91 0.69
C VAL A 29 1.74 1.90 0.70
N PRO A 30 2.41 3.06 0.74
CA PRO A 30 3.86 3.11 0.82
C PRO A 30 4.34 2.49 2.14
N GLN A 31 5.22 1.49 2.05
CA GLN A 31 5.77 0.81 3.23
C GLN A 31 6.93 1.60 3.87
N ASN A 32 7.70 2.33 3.04
CA ASN A 32 8.94 3.00 3.44
C ASN A 32 8.81 4.53 3.43
N ASP A 33 7.57 5.06 3.43
CA ASP A 33 7.34 6.50 3.48
C ASP A 33 6.15 6.83 4.39
N PRO A 34 6.38 7.12 5.69
CA PRO A 34 5.32 7.46 6.62
C PRO A 34 4.68 8.83 6.33
N THR A 35 5.27 9.65 5.45
CA THR A 35 4.75 10.98 5.09
C THR A 35 3.64 10.91 4.04
N LEU A 36 3.57 9.83 3.27
CA LEU A 36 2.58 9.63 2.22
C LEU A 36 1.43 8.71 2.67
N MET A 37 0.21 9.17 2.41
CA MET A 37 -0.98 8.39 2.71
C MET A 37 -1.15 7.24 1.71
N PHE A 38 -0.98 7.54 0.42
CA PHE A 38 -1.02 6.59 -0.69
C PHE A 38 0.08 6.91 -1.72
N ALA A 39 0.47 5.93 -2.52
CA ALA A 39 1.29 6.16 -3.71
C ALA A 39 0.51 7.05 -4.69
N ASN A 40 1.02 8.25 -4.95
CA ASN A 40 0.40 9.26 -5.83
C ASN A 40 1.11 9.41 -7.18
N SER A 41 2.26 8.77 -7.34
CA SER A 41 3.14 8.82 -8.50
C SER A 41 3.99 7.56 -8.64
N GLY A 42 4.50 7.31 -9.85
CA GLY A 42 5.32 6.15 -10.18
C GLY A 42 6.64 6.08 -9.42
N MET A 43 7.22 7.24 -9.12
CA MET A 43 8.54 7.37 -8.50
C MET A 43 8.59 6.95 -7.03
N VAL A 44 7.44 6.92 -6.33
CA VAL A 44 7.36 6.63 -4.87
C VAL A 44 8.06 5.32 -4.52
N GLN A 45 7.92 4.29 -5.35
CA GLN A 45 8.54 2.97 -5.12
C GLN A 45 10.08 2.96 -5.30
N PHE A 46 10.64 4.02 -5.89
CA PHE A 46 12.06 4.18 -6.19
C PHE A 46 12.72 5.32 -5.41
N LYS A 47 12.02 5.94 -4.46
CA LYS A 47 12.51 7.07 -3.66
C LYS A 47 13.93 6.86 -3.12
N ASN A 48 14.19 5.71 -2.51
CA ASN A 48 15.49 5.40 -1.92
C ASN A 48 16.60 5.17 -2.97
N LEU A 49 16.26 4.75 -4.19
CA LEU A 49 17.24 4.65 -5.27
C LEU A 49 17.64 6.04 -5.76
N PHE A 50 16.68 6.97 -5.89
CA PHE A 50 16.97 8.33 -6.31
C PHE A 50 17.85 9.10 -5.31
N THR A 51 17.68 8.84 -4.01
CA THR A 51 18.52 9.45 -2.97
C THR A 51 19.84 8.69 -2.71
N GLY A 52 20.02 7.51 -3.32
CA GLY A 52 21.17 6.64 -3.07
C GLY A 52 21.15 5.93 -1.71
N ALA A 53 20.03 5.98 -0.98
CA ALA A 53 19.84 5.25 0.28
C ALA A 53 19.66 3.73 0.06
N GLU A 54 19.33 3.31 -1.16
CA GLU A 54 19.19 1.91 -1.56
C GLU A 54 19.87 1.70 -2.92
N THR A 55 20.49 0.54 -3.11
CA THR A 55 21.03 0.10 -4.40
C THR A 55 20.34 -1.18 -4.85
N ARG A 56 20.12 -1.34 -6.16
CA ARG A 56 19.60 -2.56 -6.78
C ARG A 56 20.57 -3.05 -7.87
N ASP A 57 20.32 -4.24 -8.39
CA ASP A 57 21.06 -4.86 -9.48
C ASP A 57 20.78 -4.24 -10.87
N TYR A 58 19.80 -3.34 -10.95
CA TYR A 58 19.51 -2.52 -12.13
C TYR A 58 19.68 -1.02 -11.87
N VAL A 59 19.99 -0.27 -12.94
CA VAL A 59 20.14 1.20 -12.94
C VAL A 59 19.07 1.91 -13.79
N ARG A 60 18.18 1.15 -14.41
CA ARG A 60 17.04 1.61 -15.21
C ARG A 60 15.82 0.76 -14.88
N ALA A 61 14.66 1.36 -14.75
CA ALA A 61 13.42 0.63 -14.48
C ALA A 61 12.25 1.19 -15.28
N THR A 62 11.24 0.35 -15.55
CA THR A 62 9.96 0.76 -16.14
C THR A 62 8.81 0.10 -15.40
N THR A 63 7.72 0.83 -15.16
CA THR A 63 6.56 0.33 -14.40
C THR A 63 5.24 0.91 -14.91
N ALA A 64 4.16 0.19 -14.64
CA ALA A 64 2.78 0.70 -14.67
C ALA A 64 2.27 0.82 -13.23
N GLN A 65 2.61 1.92 -12.55
CA GLN A 65 2.34 2.08 -11.13
C GLN A 65 0.89 2.50 -10.88
N LYS A 66 0.19 1.75 -10.04
CA LYS A 66 -1.12 2.12 -9.50
C LYS A 66 -0.99 3.35 -8.60
N CYS A 67 -1.81 4.36 -8.82
CA CYS A 67 -1.79 5.61 -8.06
C CYS A 67 -3.17 5.94 -7.50
N VAL A 68 -3.21 6.52 -6.30
CA VAL A 68 -4.44 7.07 -5.70
C VAL A 68 -4.26 8.53 -5.31
N ARG A 69 -5.20 9.38 -5.75
CA ARG A 69 -5.27 10.81 -5.42
C ARG A 69 -6.58 11.14 -4.69
N ALA A 70 -6.66 10.70 -3.44
CA ALA A 70 -7.88 10.76 -2.62
C ALA A 70 -7.66 11.38 -1.22
N GLY A 71 -6.72 12.30 -1.06
CA GLY A 71 -6.45 12.96 0.22
C GLY A 71 -5.13 13.74 0.26
N GLY A 72 -5.00 14.67 1.21
CA GLY A 72 -3.80 15.51 1.34
C GLY A 72 -3.71 16.61 0.27
N LYS A 73 -2.48 16.96 -0.15
CA LYS A 73 -2.22 18.00 -1.17
C LYS A 73 -2.72 17.61 -2.58
N HIS A 74 -2.85 16.32 -2.88
CA HIS A 74 -3.30 15.80 -4.19
C HIS A 74 -4.64 15.07 -4.03
N ASN A 75 -5.74 15.77 -4.31
CA ASN A 75 -7.09 15.26 -4.11
C ASN A 75 -7.97 15.61 -5.31
N ASP A 76 -8.20 14.63 -6.18
CA ASP A 76 -9.02 14.79 -7.38
C ASP A 76 -10.47 14.35 -7.16
N LEU A 77 -10.81 13.90 -5.95
CA LEU A 77 -12.07 13.24 -5.65
C LEU A 77 -13.26 14.06 -6.17
N GLU A 78 -13.32 15.37 -5.92
CA GLU A 78 -14.45 16.22 -6.34
C GLU A 78 -14.61 16.37 -7.87
N ASN A 79 -13.54 16.19 -8.64
CA ASN A 79 -13.53 16.34 -10.10
C ASN A 79 -13.96 15.05 -10.84
N VAL A 80 -13.88 13.90 -10.16
CA VAL A 80 -14.22 12.59 -10.73
C VAL A 80 -15.68 12.54 -11.18
N GLY A 81 -15.88 12.10 -12.41
CA GLY A 81 -17.18 11.99 -13.07
C GLY A 81 -17.68 13.28 -13.72
N TYR A 82 -17.11 14.43 -13.37
CA TYR A 82 -17.52 15.75 -13.86
C TYR A 82 -16.59 16.34 -14.92
N THR A 83 -15.32 15.94 -14.91
CA THR A 83 -14.31 16.34 -15.89
C THR A 83 -13.91 15.17 -16.76
N ALA A 84 -13.35 15.41 -17.95
CA ALA A 84 -12.98 14.36 -18.89
C ALA A 84 -11.75 13.52 -18.48
N ARG A 85 -10.97 13.98 -17.49
CA ARG A 85 -9.57 13.52 -17.28
C ARG A 85 -9.17 13.16 -15.85
N HIS A 86 -10.00 13.44 -14.84
CA HIS A 86 -9.62 13.23 -13.44
C HIS A 86 -10.11 11.89 -12.91
N HIS A 87 -9.26 11.24 -12.12
CA HIS A 87 -9.51 9.94 -11.52
C HIS A 87 -9.08 9.91 -10.06
N THR A 88 -9.79 9.14 -9.24
CA THR A 88 -9.30 8.83 -7.89
C THR A 88 -8.18 7.81 -7.97
N PHE A 89 -8.31 6.86 -8.90
CA PHE A 89 -7.35 5.80 -9.18
C PHE A 89 -6.98 5.82 -10.65
N PHE A 90 -5.69 5.83 -10.94
CA PHE A 90 -5.17 5.78 -12.29
C PHE A 90 -3.84 5.04 -12.31
N GLU A 91 -3.40 4.65 -13.50
CA GLU A 91 -2.11 4.01 -13.68
C GLU A 91 -1.11 5.01 -14.28
N MET A 92 0.04 5.15 -13.63
CA MET A 92 1.13 5.97 -14.11
C MET A 92 2.20 5.08 -14.72
N LEU A 93 2.28 5.10 -16.05
CA LEU A 93 3.39 4.51 -16.80
C LEU A 93 4.62 5.39 -16.59
N GLY A 94 5.76 4.80 -16.26
CA GLY A 94 6.99 5.55 -16.04
C GLY A 94 8.23 4.75 -16.38
N ASN A 95 9.18 5.41 -17.03
CA ASN A 95 10.56 4.97 -17.14
C ASN A 95 11.46 5.82 -16.23
N PHE A 96 12.41 5.16 -15.60
CA PHE A 96 13.28 5.72 -14.59
C PHE A 96 14.74 5.44 -14.91
N SER A 97 15.60 6.43 -14.67
CA SER A 97 17.05 6.27 -14.76
C SER A 97 17.70 6.73 -13.46
N PHE A 98 18.51 5.87 -12.86
CA PHE A 98 19.19 6.12 -11.59
C PHE A 98 20.67 6.47 -11.85
N GLY A 99 20.93 7.70 -12.30
CA GLY A 99 22.28 8.16 -12.54
C GLY A 99 22.99 7.53 -13.75
N ASP A 100 22.24 7.13 -14.78
CA ASP A 100 22.77 6.47 -15.98
C ASP A 100 22.57 7.30 -17.27
N TYR A 101 21.33 7.60 -17.66
CA TYR A 101 21.02 8.51 -18.78
C TYR A 101 20.19 9.70 -18.30
N PHE A 102 20.18 10.77 -19.10
CA PHE A 102 19.49 12.01 -18.75
C PHE A 102 18.66 12.56 -19.93
N LYS A 103 18.54 13.89 -20.05
CA LYS A 103 17.60 14.58 -20.96
C LYS A 103 17.61 14.10 -22.41
N GLU A 104 18.78 13.99 -23.05
CA GLU A 104 18.85 13.62 -24.48
C GLU A 104 18.20 12.27 -24.76
N ASN A 105 18.61 11.23 -24.02
CA ASN A 105 18.03 9.90 -24.14
C ASN A 105 16.57 9.85 -23.68
N ALA A 106 16.21 10.55 -22.61
CA ALA A 106 14.82 10.59 -22.13
C ALA A 106 13.87 11.15 -23.20
N ILE A 107 14.25 12.28 -23.83
CA ILE A 107 13.50 12.93 -24.90
C ILE A 107 13.44 12.04 -26.14
N GLU A 108 14.56 11.42 -26.55
CA GLU A 108 14.60 10.50 -27.69
C GLU A 108 13.69 9.29 -27.49
N LEU A 109 13.78 8.65 -26.32
CA LEU A 109 12.96 7.48 -25.99
C LEU A 109 11.47 7.85 -25.96
N ALA A 110 11.12 8.97 -25.34
CA ALA A 110 9.74 9.43 -25.24
C ALA A 110 9.15 9.78 -26.61
N TRP A 111 9.87 10.59 -27.40
CA TRP A 111 9.40 11.02 -28.72
C TRP A 111 9.24 9.85 -29.69
N ARG A 112 10.17 8.89 -29.66
CA ARG A 112 10.10 7.69 -30.51
C ARG A 112 8.94 6.78 -30.10
N LEU A 113 8.70 6.57 -28.81
CA LEU A 113 7.52 5.81 -28.36
C LEU A 113 6.23 6.45 -28.89
N ILE A 114 6.04 7.75 -28.66
CA ILE A 114 4.83 8.46 -29.08
C ILE A 114 4.63 8.43 -30.60
N THR A 115 5.67 8.77 -31.38
CA THR A 115 5.51 8.99 -32.84
C THR A 115 5.73 7.75 -33.69
N LYS A 116 6.46 6.74 -33.20
CA LYS A 116 6.80 5.53 -33.97
C LYS A 116 6.05 4.30 -33.48
N GLU A 117 6.11 4.02 -32.18
CA GLU A 117 5.46 2.83 -31.62
C GLU A 117 3.95 3.03 -31.50
N TYR A 118 3.53 4.16 -30.91
CA TYR A 118 2.12 4.54 -30.81
C TYR A 118 1.58 5.24 -32.07
N GLY A 119 2.48 5.73 -32.93
CA GLY A 119 2.10 6.28 -34.24
C GLY A 119 1.30 7.57 -34.18
N LEU A 120 1.42 8.36 -33.10
CA LEU A 120 0.75 9.65 -33.01
C LEU A 120 1.34 10.66 -34.00
N ASP A 121 0.46 11.47 -34.59
CA ASP A 121 0.83 12.51 -35.53
C ASP A 121 1.58 13.63 -34.81
N ALA A 122 2.86 13.80 -35.16
CA ALA A 122 3.73 14.83 -34.59
C ALA A 122 3.18 16.26 -34.77
N SER A 123 2.34 16.52 -35.77
CA SER A 123 1.73 17.84 -35.99
C SER A 123 0.68 18.20 -34.92
N LYS A 124 0.19 17.22 -34.16
CA LYS A 124 -0.71 17.41 -33.03
C LYS A 124 0.01 17.51 -31.69
N LEU A 125 1.34 17.41 -31.68
CA LEU A 125 2.12 17.44 -30.47
C LEU A 125 2.77 18.81 -30.29
N LEU A 126 2.84 19.22 -29.03
CA LEU A 126 3.67 20.32 -28.56
C LEU A 126 4.26 19.93 -27.21
N VAL A 127 5.28 20.67 -26.79
CA VAL A 127 5.94 20.42 -25.50
C VAL A 127 6.03 21.70 -24.68
N THR A 128 5.95 21.56 -23.37
CA THR A 128 6.34 22.60 -22.43
C THR A 128 7.73 22.31 -21.88
N VAL A 129 8.47 23.35 -21.52
CA VAL A 129 9.75 23.27 -20.81
C VAL A 129 9.80 24.32 -19.72
N TYR A 130 10.51 24.03 -18.63
CA TYR A 130 10.80 25.05 -17.63
C TYR A 130 11.52 26.23 -18.28
N HIS A 131 11.11 27.46 -17.94
CA HIS A 131 11.57 28.64 -18.66
C HIS A 131 13.09 28.85 -18.69
N GLU A 132 13.82 28.34 -17.69
CA GLU A 132 15.29 28.39 -17.58
C GLU A 132 16.00 27.16 -18.19
N ASP A 133 15.28 26.12 -18.64
CA ASP A 133 15.87 24.89 -19.17
C ASP A 133 16.12 24.96 -20.68
N ASP A 134 17.13 25.75 -21.07
CA ASP A 134 17.56 25.89 -22.46
C ASP A 134 18.07 24.58 -23.08
N GLU A 135 18.60 23.68 -22.26
CA GLU A 135 19.09 22.38 -22.70
C GLU A 135 17.95 21.52 -23.23
N ALA A 136 16.87 21.37 -22.45
CA ALA A 136 15.68 20.63 -22.87
C ALA A 136 15.06 21.24 -24.14
N ALA A 137 14.93 22.57 -24.22
CA ALA A 137 14.40 23.25 -25.39
C ALA A 137 15.22 22.94 -26.66
N ASN A 138 16.55 22.99 -26.58
CA ASN A 138 17.42 22.69 -27.71
C ASN A 138 17.39 21.20 -28.10
N LEU A 139 17.27 20.30 -27.13
CA LEU A 139 17.14 18.87 -27.39
C LEU A 139 15.82 18.54 -28.10
N TRP A 140 14.70 19.15 -27.71
CA TRP A 140 13.42 19.00 -28.42
C TRP A 140 13.50 19.46 -29.88
N LYS A 141 14.16 20.58 -30.16
CA LYS A 141 14.43 21.02 -31.55
C LYS A 141 15.24 19.99 -32.33
N LYS A 142 16.32 19.48 -31.73
CA LYS A 142 17.26 18.54 -32.35
C LYS A 142 16.63 17.16 -32.62
N ILE A 143 15.91 16.62 -31.63
CA ILE A 143 15.43 15.24 -31.62
C ILE A 143 14.06 15.13 -32.27
N ALA A 144 13.13 16.02 -31.89
CA ALA A 144 11.75 15.97 -32.36
C ALA A 144 11.50 16.83 -33.60
N GLY A 145 12.41 17.76 -33.93
CA GLY A 145 12.22 18.70 -35.04
C GLY A 145 11.15 19.75 -34.78
N LEU A 146 10.78 20.00 -33.51
CA LEU A 146 9.78 20.98 -33.14
C LEU A 146 10.30 22.42 -33.33
N GLY A 147 9.44 23.28 -33.87
CA GLY A 147 9.68 24.72 -33.97
C GLY A 147 9.48 25.45 -32.63
N ASP A 148 9.94 26.69 -32.54
CA ASP A 148 9.77 27.53 -31.35
C ASP A 148 8.29 27.80 -30.99
N ASP A 149 7.38 27.71 -31.97
CA ASP A 149 5.93 27.81 -31.79
C ASP A 149 5.31 26.60 -31.07
N ARG A 150 6.06 25.49 -30.95
CA ARG A 150 5.62 24.23 -30.31
C ARG A 150 6.43 23.85 -29.08
N ILE A 151 7.38 24.70 -28.68
CA ILE A 151 8.17 24.55 -27.44
C ILE A 151 7.81 25.73 -26.54
N ILE A 152 6.83 25.52 -25.67
CA ILE A 152 6.30 26.57 -24.80
C ILE A 152 7.12 26.63 -23.52
N ARG A 153 7.56 27.83 -23.14
CA ARG A 153 8.31 28.06 -21.90
C ARG A 153 7.38 28.48 -20.78
N ILE A 154 7.38 27.72 -19.68
CA ILE A 154 6.53 27.95 -18.51
C ILE A 154 7.40 28.28 -17.31
N ALA A 155 7.11 29.40 -16.65
CA ALA A 155 7.89 29.91 -15.51
C ALA A 155 7.33 29.50 -14.14
N THR A 156 6.10 28.98 -14.11
CA THR A 156 5.41 28.53 -12.90
C THR A 156 5.94 27.19 -12.42
N SER A 157 5.44 26.75 -11.26
CA SER A 157 5.72 25.42 -10.71
C SER A 157 5.23 24.26 -11.58
N ASP A 158 4.42 24.53 -12.60
CA ASP A 158 3.86 23.48 -13.47
C ASP A 158 4.96 22.73 -14.22
N ASN A 159 6.03 23.44 -14.63
CA ASN A 159 7.22 22.83 -15.22
C ASN A 159 8.39 22.65 -14.23
N PHE A 160 8.14 22.66 -12.92
CA PHE A 160 9.16 22.37 -11.91
C PHE A 160 8.63 21.39 -10.87
N TRP A 161 9.12 20.16 -10.92
CA TRP A 161 8.65 19.09 -10.05
C TRP A 161 9.50 18.98 -8.78
N ALA A 162 8.84 18.77 -7.64
CA ALA A 162 9.48 18.48 -6.36
C ALA A 162 8.71 17.42 -5.58
N MET A 163 9.43 16.54 -4.89
CA MET A 163 8.84 15.47 -4.07
C MET A 163 7.98 16.01 -2.92
N GLY A 164 8.37 17.15 -2.37
CA GLY A 164 7.71 17.78 -1.24
C GLY A 164 8.47 19.05 -0.85
N ASP A 165 8.29 19.48 0.41
CA ASP A 165 8.98 20.68 0.92
C ASP A 165 10.50 20.45 1.04
N THR A 166 10.93 19.18 1.06
CA THR A 166 12.32 18.72 0.96
C THR A 166 12.41 17.46 0.10
N GLY A 167 13.60 17.14 -0.43
CA GLY A 167 13.88 15.94 -1.22
C GLY A 167 14.21 16.21 -2.71
N PRO A 168 14.40 15.16 -3.52
CA PRO A 168 14.73 15.29 -4.94
C PRO A 168 13.73 16.16 -5.73
N CYS A 169 14.24 16.99 -6.62
CA CYS A 169 13.48 17.90 -7.47
C CYS A 169 14.22 18.24 -8.78
N GLY A 170 13.51 18.85 -9.73
CA GLY A 170 14.09 19.24 -11.01
C GLY A 170 13.10 19.94 -11.95
N PRO A 171 13.62 20.64 -12.98
CA PRO A 171 12.77 21.10 -14.07
C PRO A 171 12.15 19.89 -14.79
N CYS A 172 10.99 20.10 -15.38
CA CYS A 172 10.36 19.08 -16.19
C CYS A 172 9.91 19.62 -17.55
N SER A 173 9.71 18.69 -18.48
CA SER A 173 9.17 18.95 -19.79
C SER A 173 7.97 18.04 -20.02
N GLU A 174 6.86 18.61 -20.47
CA GLU A 174 5.63 17.86 -20.64
C GLU A 174 5.24 17.82 -22.11
N ILE A 175 4.70 16.68 -22.55
CA ILE A 175 4.21 16.48 -23.90
C ILE A 175 2.68 16.61 -23.88
N PHE A 176 2.17 17.48 -24.73
CA PHE A 176 0.74 17.71 -24.89
C PHE A 176 0.24 17.20 -26.25
N PHE A 177 -0.99 16.71 -26.26
CA PHE A 177 -1.72 16.37 -27.48
C PHE A 177 -2.85 17.38 -27.74
N ASP A 178 -2.94 17.87 -28.97
CA ASP A 178 -4.00 18.75 -29.44
C ASP A 178 -5.16 17.94 -30.05
N HIS A 179 -6.29 17.88 -29.36
CA HIS A 179 -7.52 17.28 -29.88
C HIS A 179 -8.08 18.05 -31.10
N GLY A 180 -7.76 19.33 -31.24
CA GLY A 180 -8.13 20.22 -32.33
C GLY A 180 -9.15 21.28 -31.93
N ASP A 181 -9.33 22.29 -32.80
CA ASP A 181 -10.14 23.50 -32.54
C ASP A 181 -11.63 23.26 -32.20
N HIS A 182 -12.13 22.03 -32.39
CA HIS A 182 -13.52 21.66 -32.08
C HIS A 182 -13.73 21.37 -30.58
N ILE A 183 -12.65 21.21 -29.81
CA ILE A 183 -12.67 21.11 -28.35
C ILE A 183 -12.25 22.48 -27.78
N PRO A 184 -12.95 23.02 -26.77
CA PRO A 184 -12.57 24.30 -26.16
C PRO A 184 -11.27 24.19 -25.35
N GLY A 185 -10.49 25.27 -25.36
CA GLY A 185 -9.22 25.36 -24.62
C GLY A 185 -8.10 25.95 -25.46
N GLY A 186 -7.16 26.60 -24.79
CA GLY A 186 -5.93 27.14 -25.39
C GLY A 186 -4.71 26.28 -25.06
N PRO A 187 -3.57 26.51 -25.73
CA PRO A 187 -2.33 25.80 -25.43
C PRO A 187 -1.86 26.11 -23.99
N PRO A 188 -0.96 25.28 -23.42
CA PRO A 188 -0.38 25.54 -22.11
C PRO A 188 0.23 26.95 -22.00
N GLY A 189 0.07 27.59 -20.85
CA GLY A 189 0.51 28.96 -20.57
C GLY A 189 -0.39 30.05 -21.17
N SER A 190 -1.49 29.70 -21.83
CA SER A 190 -2.48 30.67 -22.33
C SER A 190 -3.58 30.94 -21.28
N PRO A 191 -4.33 32.05 -21.39
CA PRO A 191 -5.45 32.35 -20.48
C PRO A 191 -6.55 31.27 -20.42
N ASP A 192 -6.63 30.43 -21.47
CA ASP A 192 -7.65 29.40 -21.63
C ASP A 192 -7.06 27.98 -21.49
N GLU A 193 -5.87 27.84 -20.86
CA GLU A 193 -5.12 26.58 -20.75
C GLU A 193 -5.84 25.45 -20.01
N ASP A 194 -6.81 25.78 -19.15
CA ASP A 194 -7.57 24.81 -18.36
C ASP A 194 -8.58 23.97 -19.18
N GLY A 195 -8.81 24.36 -20.44
CA GLY A 195 -9.73 23.67 -21.35
C GLY A 195 -9.27 22.26 -21.75
N ASP A 196 -10.16 21.49 -22.39
CA ASP A 196 -9.94 20.08 -22.71
C ASP A 196 -9.20 19.84 -24.04
N ARG A 197 -8.90 20.91 -24.79
CA ARG A 197 -8.27 20.78 -26.12
C ARG A 197 -6.85 20.21 -26.06
N PHE A 198 -6.03 20.75 -25.18
CA PHE A 198 -4.64 20.36 -25.01
C PHE A 198 -4.52 19.51 -23.75
N ILE A 199 -4.20 18.24 -23.91
CA ILE A 199 -4.08 17.32 -22.78
C ILE A 199 -2.62 16.91 -22.57
N GLU A 200 -2.13 17.03 -21.35
CA GLU A 200 -0.83 16.51 -20.93
C GLU A 200 -0.89 14.98 -20.94
N ILE A 201 -0.09 14.36 -21.81
CA ILE A 201 -0.02 12.91 -21.96
C ILE A 201 1.23 12.31 -21.31
N TRP A 202 2.29 13.10 -21.10
CA TRP A 202 3.53 12.62 -20.49
C TRP A 202 4.34 13.75 -19.88
N ASN A 203 4.72 13.61 -18.61
CA ASN A 203 5.67 14.48 -17.94
C ASN A 203 7.05 13.81 -17.81
N LEU A 204 8.11 14.50 -18.24
CA LEU A 204 9.51 14.10 -18.14
C LEU A 204 10.21 15.00 -17.11
N VAL A 205 10.46 14.46 -15.92
CA VAL A 205 11.15 15.15 -14.83
C VAL A 205 12.64 14.90 -14.90
N PHE A 206 13.41 15.98 -15.01
CA PHE A 206 14.86 15.97 -15.04
C PHE A 206 15.41 16.22 -13.64
N MET A 207 15.31 15.20 -12.78
CA MET A 207 15.77 15.31 -11.39
C MET A 207 17.28 15.53 -11.35
N GLN A 208 17.68 16.73 -10.91
CA GLN A 208 19.08 17.15 -10.84
C GLN A 208 19.40 17.91 -9.55
N PHE A 209 18.40 18.14 -8.71
CA PHE A 209 18.52 18.87 -7.46
C PHE A 209 17.93 18.09 -6.29
N GLU A 210 18.39 18.41 -5.09
CA GLU A 210 17.77 18.06 -3.83
C GLU A 210 17.39 19.34 -3.08
N GLN A 211 16.11 19.44 -2.73
CA GLN A 211 15.57 20.55 -1.97
C GLN A 211 15.82 20.29 -0.48
N MET A 212 16.64 21.13 0.13
CA MET A 212 16.83 21.22 1.58
C MET A 212 15.88 22.30 2.15
N PRO A 213 15.66 22.35 3.48
CA PRO A 213 14.76 23.33 4.10
C PRO A 213 15.08 24.80 3.76
N ASP A 214 16.35 25.12 3.54
CA ASP A 214 16.88 26.48 3.36
C ASP A 214 17.58 26.71 2.01
N GLN A 215 17.94 25.64 1.29
CA GLN A 215 18.68 25.74 0.02
C GLN A 215 18.37 24.60 -0.93
N ARG A 216 18.75 24.75 -2.20
CA ARG A 216 18.70 23.71 -3.22
C ARG A 216 20.13 23.33 -3.61
N ILE A 217 20.46 22.04 -3.55
CA ILE A 217 21.78 21.51 -3.90
C ILE A 217 21.69 20.59 -5.11
N ASN A 218 22.79 20.40 -5.84
CA ASN A 218 22.81 19.46 -6.98
C ASN A 218 22.84 18.01 -6.47
N LEU A 219 22.08 17.13 -7.13
CA LEU A 219 22.19 15.69 -6.90
C LEU A 219 23.57 15.19 -7.34
N PRO A 220 24.17 14.21 -6.63
CA PRO A 220 25.44 13.60 -7.04
C PRO A 220 25.36 12.97 -8.44
N LYS A 221 24.18 12.43 -8.79
CA LYS A 221 23.89 11.89 -10.12
C LYS A 221 22.49 12.34 -10.56
N PRO A 222 22.38 13.11 -11.66
CA PRO A 222 21.09 13.42 -12.26
C PRO A 222 20.35 12.15 -12.66
N SER A 223 19.03 12.16 -12.51
CA SER A 223 18.16 11.01 -12.68
C SER A 223 16.93 11.38 -13.49
N ILE A 224 16.28 10.38 -14.09
CA ILE A 224 15.05 10.55 -14.85
C ILE A 224 13.91 9.93 -14.06
N ASP A 225 12.85 10.71 -13.89
CA ASP A 225 11.52 10.26 -13.48
C ASP A 225 10.54 10.71 -14.56
N THR A 226 9.65 9.81 -14.97
CA THR A 226 8.62 10.16 -15.95
C THR A 226 7.27 9.62 -15.51
N GLY A 227 6.22 10.32 -15.90
CA GLY A 227 4.84 9.93 -15.62
C GLY A 227 3.94 10.16 -16.83
N MET A 228 3.45 9.08 -17.42
CA MET A 228 2.41 9.06 -18.45
C MET A 228 1.15 8.45 -17.84
N GLY A 229 0.04 9.20 -17.82
CA GLY A 229 -1.25 8.68 -17.39
C GLY A 229 -1.81 7.69 -18.41
N LEU A 230 -1.93 6.41 -18.05
CA LEU A 230 -2.39 5.35 -18.95
C LEU A 230 -3.77 5.66 -19.54
N GLU A 231 -4.70 6.14 -18.72
CA GLU A 231 -6.06 6.47 -19.13
C GLU A 231 -6.08 7.60 -20.17
N ARG A 232 -5.21 8.61 -20.01
CA ARG A 232 -5.11 9.74 -20.94
C ARG A 232 -4.53 9.32 -22.28
N ILE A 233 -3.41 8.60 -22.28
CA ILE A 233 -2.81 8.12 -23.53
C ILE A 233 -3.73 7.11 -24.23
N ALA A 234 -4.48 6.31 -23.48
CA ALA A 234 -5.50 5.43 -24.04
C ALA A 234 -6.63 6.20 -24.72
N ALA A 235 -7.15 7.27 -24.11
CA ALA A 235 -8.15 8.12 -24.74
C ALA A 235 -7.64 8.64 -26.10
N VAL A 236 -6.41 9.17 -26.13
CA VAL A 236 -5.79 9.68 -27.37
C VAL A 236 -5.65 8.57 -28.43
N LEU A 237 -5.10 7.40 -28.07
CA LEU A 237 -4.87 6.29 -29.02
C LEU A 237 -6.15 5.62 -29.50
N GLN A 238 -7.24 5.73 -28.72
CA GLN A 238 -8.56 5.26 -29.09
C GLN A 238 -9.40 6.33 -29.81
N GLY A 239 -8.80 7.51 -30.09
CA GLY A 239 -9.48 8.60 -30.79
C GLY A 239 -10.60 9.24 -29.97
N LYS A 240 -10.50 9.17 -28.65
CA LYS A 240 -11.40 9.79 -27.66
C LYS A 240 -10.75 11.04 -27.07
N HIS A 241 -11.58 11.92 -26.51
CA HIS A 241 -11.14 13.06 -25.70
C HIS A 241 -11.42 12.87 -24.21
N ASP A 242 -12.32 11.94 -23.89
CA ASP A 242 -12.79 11.66 -22.54
C ASP A 242 -12.23 10.31 -22.08
N ASN A 243 -11.54 10.29 -20.94
CA ASN A 243 -10.97 9.08 -20.36
C ASN A 243 -12.06 8.06 -20.00
N TYR A 244 -13.30 8.48 -19.76
CA TYR A 244 -14.40 7.57 -19.47
C TYR A 244 -14.93 6.83 -20.71
N ASP A 245 -14.52 7.25 -21.91
CA ASP A 245 -14.88 6.61 -23.17
C ASP A 245 -13.87 5.53 -23.62
N ILE A 246 -12.78 5.33 -22.87
CA ILE A 246 -11.82 4.26 -23.16
C ILE A 246 -12.45 2.89 -22.87
N ASP A 247 -12.00 1.85 -23.58
CA ASP A 247 -12.49 0.47 -23.44
C ASP A 247 -12.63 0.00 -21.98
N LEU A 248 -11.58 0.19 -21.16
CA LEU A 248 -11.59 -0.20 -19.73
C LEU A 248 -12.73 0.50 -18.95
N MET A 249 -12.81 1.83 -19.04
CA MET A 249 -13.80 2.59 -18.27
C MET A 249 -15.20 2.37 -18.82
N ARG A 250 -15.34 2.23 -20.14
CA ARG A 250 -16.62 1.96 -20.80
C ARG A 250 -17.20 0.62 -20.37
N SER A 251 -16.39 -0.44 -20.31
CA SER A 251 -16.81 -1.75 -19.82
C SER A 251 -17.38 -1.68 -18.39
N LEU A 252 -16.73 -0.94 -17.50
CA LEU A 252 -17.20 -0.74 -16.12
C LEU A 252 -18.45 0.14 -16.03
N ILE A 253 -18.57 1.17 -16.87
CA ILE A 253 -19.75 2.04 -16.96
C ILE A 253 -20.96 1.26 -17.45
N GLU A 254 -20.78 0.42 -18.48
CA GLU A 254 -21.84 -0.45 -19.02
C GLU A 254 -22.27 -1.49 -17.99
N ALA A 255 -21.33 -2.13 -17.29
CA ALA A 255 -21.67 -3.02 -16.19
C ALA A 255 -22.44 -2.28 -15.08
N SER A 256 -22.09 -1.02 -14.79
CA SER A 256 -22.85 -0.19 -13.84
C SER A 256 -24.27 0.09 -14.32
N ALA A 257 -24.46 0.36 -15.61
CA ALA A 257 -25.76 0.60 -16.23
C ALA A 257 -26.65 -0.66 -16.21
N ASP A 258 -26.06 -1.81 -16.48
CA ASP A 258 -26.74 -3.11 -16.46
C ASP A 258 -27.24 -3.48 -15.06
N VAL A 259 -26.41 -3.28 -14.02
CA VAL A 259 -26.83 -3.63 -12.66
C VAL A 259 -27.85 -2.66 -12.07
N SER A 260 -27.84 -1.40 -12.50
CA SER A 260 -28.81 -0.38 -12.05
C SER A 260 -30.09 -0.35 -12.89
N GLY A 261 -30.08 -0.89 -14.11
CA GLY A 261 -31.19 -0.79 -15.05
C GLY A 261 -31.38 0.62 -15.60
N THR A 262 -30.30 1.40 -15.72
CA THR A 262 -30.32 2.77 -16.26
C THR A 262 -29.45 2.88 -17.51
N ASP A 263 -29.65 3.92 -18.32
CA ASP A 263 -28.82 4.16 -19.51
C ASP A 263 -27.45 4.72 -19.12
N ALA A 264 -26.38 4.10 -19.61
CA ALA A 264 -24.98 4.49 -19.41
C ALA A 264 -24.72 5.94 -19.85
N ASP A 265 -25.35 6.37 -20.94
CA ASP A 265 -25.17 7.70 -21.55
C ASP A 265 -26.36 8.64 -21.26
N GLY A 266 -27.29 8.19 -20.43
CA GLY A 266 -28.48 8.95 -20.04
C GLY A 266 -28.21 9.98 -18.94
N VAL A 267 -29.29 10.37 -18.25
CA VAL A 267 -29.26 11.38 -17.17
C VAL A 267 -28.35 11.02 -15.98
N ASN A 268 -27.94 9.75 -15.88
CA ASN A 268 -27.10 9.22 -14.79
C ASN A 268 -25.64 8.99 -15.22
N ASN A 269 -25.21 9.49 -16.38
CA ASN A 269 -23.85 9.26 -16.89
C ASN A 269 -22.74 9.59 -15.87
N VAL A 270 -22.85 10.72 -15.15
CA VAL A 270 -21.92 11.12 -14.08
C VAL A 270 -21.87 10.07 -12.98
N SER A 271 -23.03 9.54 -12.57
CA SER A 271 -23.11 8.49 -11.55
C SER A 271 -22.38 7.23 -11.99
N HIS A 272 -22.56 6.80 -13.24
CA HIS A 272 -21.83 5.65 -13.79
C HIS A 272 -20.31 5.87 -13.81
N ARG A 273 -19.85 7.06 -14.21
CA ARG A 273 -18.43 7.43 -14.21
C ARG A 273 -17.81 7.38 -12.81
N VAL A 274 -18.50 7.95 -11.81
CA VAL A 274 -18.05 7.93 -10.41
C VAL A 274 -18.00 6.50 -9.88
N VAL A 275 -19.02 5.68 -10.16
CA VAL A 275 -19.07 4.28 -9.73
C VAL A 275 -17.92 3.48 -10.33
N ALA A 276 -17.65 3.62 -11.63
CA ALA A 276 -16.56 2.91 -12.31
C ALA A 276 -15.18 3.27 -11.72
N ASP A 277 -14.89 4.56 -11.54
CA ASP A 277 -13.62 5.04 -10.97
C ASP A 277 -13.42 4.56 -9.52
N HIS A 278 -14.43 4.76 -8.68
CA HIS A 278 -14.34 4.45 -7.26
C HIS A 278 -14.39 2.94 -6.98
N LEU A 279 -14.98 2.13 -7.88
CA LEU A 279 -14.87 0.67 -7.84
C LEU A 279 -13.41 0.24 -7.99
N ARG A 280 -12.66 0.80 -8.97
CA ARG A 280 -11.23 0.53 -9.14
C ARG A 280 -10.46 0.90 -7.88
N ALA A 281 -10.58 2.15 -7.44
CA ALA A 281 -9.87 2.67 -6.26
C ALA A 281 -10.13 1.83 -5.00
N SER A 282 -11.40 1.54 -4.70
CA SER A 282 -11.78 0.78 -3.51
C SER A 282 -11.25 -0.65 -3.56
N SER A 283 -11.36 -1.30 -4.72
CA SER A 283 -10.96 -2.69 -4.89
C SER A 283 -9.46 -2.88 -4.74
N PHE A 284 -8.64 -2.00 -5.32
CA PHE A 284 -7.19 -2.06 -5.16
C PHE A 284 -6.74 -1.75 -3.73
N LEU A 285 -7.35 -0.77 -3.07
CA LEU A 285 -7.06 -0.49 -1.66
C LEU A 285 -7.38 -1.69 -0.75
N ILE A 286 -8.50 -2.37 -1.00
CA ILE A 286 -8.87 -3.58 -0.28
C ILE A 286 -7.91 -4.73 -0.60
N ALA A 287 -7.52 -4.89 -1.86
CA ALA A 287 -6.53 -5.89 -2.29
C ALA A 287 -5.16 -5.68 -1.61
N ASP A 288 -4.77 -4.43 -1.40
CA ASP A 288 -3.55 -4.05 -0.66
C ASP A 288 -3.73 -4.08 0.87
N GLY A 289 -4.88 -4.58 1.36
CA GLY A 289 -5.11 -4.85 2.77
C GLY A 289 -5.74 -3.70 3.57
N VAL A 290 -6.12 -2.59 2.94
CA VAL A 290 -6.84 -1.49 3.61
C VAL A 290 -8.30 -1.88 3.80
N LEU A 291 -8.83 -1.67 5.01
CA LEU A 291 -10.24 -1.92 5.32
C LEU A 291 -10.96 -0.64 5.75
N PRO A 292 -12.29 -0.52 5.52
CA PRO A 292 -13.06 0.66 5.92
C PRO A 292 -13.01 0.90 7.43
N SER A 293 -12.50 2.06 7.85
CA SER A 293 -12.38 2.47 9.27
C SER A 293 -12.85 3.91 9.48
N ASN A 294 -12.80 4.40 10.73
CA ASN A 294 -13.13 5.80 11.06
C ASN A 294 -11.94 6.75 10.93
N GLU A 295 -10.71 6.25 10.77
CA GLU A 295 -9.48 7.07 10.80
C GLU A 295 -8.43 6.60 9.78
N GLY A 296 -7.48 7.49 9.45
CA GLY A 296 -6.34 7.18 8.59
C GLY A 296 -6.74 6.70 7.18
N ARG A 297 -6.01 5.70 6.66
CA ARG A 297 -6.23 5.17 5.30
C ARG A 297 -7.59 4.49 5.15
N GLY A 298 -8.06 3.81 6.19
CA GLY A 298 -9.37 3.15 6.19
C GLY A 298 -10.55 4.12 6.14
N TYR A 299 -10.37 5.33 6.69
CA TYR A 299 -11.34 6.43 6.52
C TYR A 299 -11.44 6.89 5.07
N VAL A 300 -10.31 7.06 4.38
CA VAL A 300 -10.30 7.46 2.97
C VAL A 300 -10.95 6.41 2.09
N LEU A 301 -10.60 5.13 2.27
CA LEU A 301 -11.26 4.02 1.57
C LEU A 301 -12.79 4.08 1.77
N ARG A 302 -13.23 4.23 3.02
CA ARG A 302 -14.66 4.32 3.34
C ARG A 302 -15.34 5.49 2.62
N ARG A 303 -14.68 6.65 2.55
CA ARG A 303 -15.19 7.84 1.85
C ARG A 303 -15.41 7.57 0.36
N ILE A 304 -14.41 6.99 -0.32
CA ILE A 304 -14.48 6.62 -1.74
C ILE A 304 -15.64 5.64 -1.98
N MET A 305 -15.73 4.57 -1.18
CA MET A 305 -16.79 3.57 -1.27
C MET A 305 -18.18 4.18 -1.12
N ARG A 306 -18.39 4.98 -0.06
CA ARG A 306 -19.70 5.58 0.24
C ARG A 306 -20.15 6.57 -0.83
N ARG A 307 -19.21 7.28 -1.47
CA ARG A 307 -19.53 8.14 -2.61
C ARG A 307 -20.05 7.33 -3.79
N ALA A 308 -19.40 6.23 -4.17
CA ALA A 308 -19.91 5.34 -5.22
C ALA A 308 -21.29 4.76 -4.88
N MET A 309 -21.46 4.27 -3.64
CA MET A 309 -22.72 3.70 -3.15
C MET A 309 -23.86 4.71 -3.15
N ARG A 310 -23.58 5.99 -2.87
CA ARG A 310 -24.57 7.06 -3.01
C ARG A 310 -25.02 7.24 -4.46
N HIS A 311 -24.09 7.27 -5.42
CA HIS A 311 -24.45 7.37 -6.83
C HIS A 311 -25.28 6.17 -7.29
N ILE A 312 -24.96 4.95 -6.84
CA ILE A 312 -25.79 3.76 -7.03
C ILE A 312 -27.20 3.97 -6.46
N HIS A 313 -27.32 4.53 -5.26
CA HIS A 313 -28.62 4.83 -4.66
C HIS A 313 -29.41 5.89 -5.44
N GLN A 314 -28.75 6.94 -5.95
CA GLN A 314 -29.36 7.97 -6.78
C GLN A 314 -29.91 7.42 -8.10
N MET A 315 -29.31 6.36 -8.63
CA MET A 315 -29.80 5.65 -9.81
C MET A 315 -31.03 4.76 -9.52
N GLY A 316 -31.50 4.70 -8.27
CA GLY A 316 -32.69 3.96 -7.86
C GLY A 316 -32.40 2.59 -7.24
N CYS A 317 -31.13 2.19 -7.11
CA CYS A 317 -30.77 0.93 -6.46
C CYS A 317 -30.95 1.04 -4.94
N THR A 318 -31.90 0.27 -4.40
CA THR A 318 -32.16 0.24 -2.95
C THR A 318 -31.40 -0.88 -2.25
N ASP A 319 -31.05 -1.95 -2.94
CA ASP A 319 -30.29 -3.07 -2.39
C ASP A 319 -28.79 -2.94 -2.71
N PRO A 320 -27.91 -3.55 -1.88
CA PRO A 320 -26.47 -3.53 -2.15
C PRO A 320 -26.18 -4.02 -3.56
N THR A 321 -25.52 -3.20 -4.36
CA THR A 321 -25.31 -3.42 -5.79
C THR A 321 -23.85 -3.26 -6.20
N MET A 322 -23.05 -2.47 -5.48
CA MET A 322 -21.66 -2.18 -5.88
C MET A 322 -20.79 -3.44 -6.00
N TYR A 323 -20.96 -4.41 -5.09
CA TYR A 323 -20.21 -5.66 -5.12
C TYR A 323 -20.45 -6.51 -6.37
N ARG A 324 -21.59 -6.31 -7.07
CA ARG A 324 -21.92 -7.04 -8.31
C ARG A 324 -21.03 -6.64 -9.48
N LEU A 325 -20.32 -5.52 -9.37
CA LEU A 325 -19.39 -5.01 -10.40
C LEU A 325 -17.97 -5.58 -10.28
N VAL A 326 -17.64 -6.21 -9.15
CA VAL A 326 -16.30 -6.76 -8.90
C VAL A 326 -15.87 -7.78 -9.96
N PRO A 327 -16.73 -8.71 -10.43
CA PRO A 327 -16.33 -9.65 -11.48
C PRO A 327 -15.90 -8.97 -12.79
N THR A 328 -16.58 -7.88 -13.20
CA THR A 328 -16.20 -7.11 -14.40
C THR A 328 -14.84 -6.44 -14.20
N LEU A 329 -14.60 -5.83 -13.02
CA LEU A 329 -13.30 -5.26 -12.71
C LEU A 329 -12.17 -6.31 -12.77
N VAL A 330 -12.38 -7.50 -12.22
CA VAL A 330 -11.41 -8.59 -12.26
C VAL A 330 -11.17 -9.06 -13.69
N ALA A 331 -12.21 -9.11 -14.54
CA ALA A 331 -12.06 -9.46 -15.95
C ALA A 331 -11.21 -8.44 -16.72
N GLU A 332 -11.42 -7.15 -16.47
CA GLU A 332 -10.71 -6.07 -17.17
C GLU A 332 -9.25 -5.90 -16.71
N MET A 333 -8.98 -6.04 -15.41
CA MET A 333 -7.70 -5.67 -14.80
C MET A 333 -6.94 -6.83 -14.12
N GLY A 334 -7.60 -7.96 -13.85
CA GLY A 334 -7.05 -9.04 -13.03
C GLY A 334 -5.91 -9.82 -13.67
N ALA A 335 -5.79 -9.80 -15.01
CA ALA A 335 -4.67 -10.42 -15.71
C ALA A 335 -3.34 -9.71 -15.44
N GLN A 336 -3.35 -8.38 -15.39
CA GLN A 336 -2.18 -7.57 -15.05
C GLN A 336 -1.95 -7.50 -13.53
N TYR A 337 -3.04 -7.52 -12.77
CA TYR A 337 -3.05 -7.33 -11.32
C TYR A 337 -3.67 -8.52 -10.61
N GLY A 338 -2.90 -9.60 -10.48
CA GLY A 338 -3.35 -10.86 -9.89
C GLY A 338 -3.87 -10.74 -8.45
N GLU A 339 -3.48 -9.68 -7.72
CA GLU A 339 -4.02 -9.34 -6.42
C GLU A 339 -5.53 -9.09 -6.42
N LEU A 340 -6.12 -8.58 -7.51
CA LEU A 340 -7.57 -8.39 -7.61
C LEU A 340 -8.30 -9.74 -7.61
N GLY A 341 -7.77 -10.73 -8.34
CA GLY A 341 -8.31 -12.08 -8.35
C GLY A 341 -8.18 -12.75 -6.98
N ARG A 342 -7.00 -12.64 -6.35
CA ARG A 342 -6.75 -13.19 -5.00
C ARG A 342 -7.66 -12.56 -3.94
N ALA A 343 -7.89 -11.24 -4.01
CA ALA A 343 -8.69 -10.50 -3.03
C ALA A 343 -10.17 -10.39 -3.39
N GLN A 344 -10.63 -11.00 -4.50
CA GLN A 344 -12.00 -10.84 -5.02
C GLN A 344 -13.08 -11.09 -3.97
N SER A 345 -12.94 -12.17 -3.18
CA SER A 345 -13.89 -12.50 -2.09
C SER A 345 -13.90 -11.42 -1.00
N LEU A 346 -12.73 -10.93 -0.58
CA LEU A 346 -12.61 -9.86 0.40
C LEU A 346 -13.21 -8.54 -0.10
N ILE A 347 -12.93 -8.18 -1.35
CA ILE A 347 -13.46 -6.98 -2.00
C ILE A 347 -15.00 -7.07 -2.02
N THR A 348 -15.53 -8.20 -2.51
CA THR A 348 -16.97 -8.44 -2.64
C THR A 348 -17.69 -8.29 -1.30
N GLU A 349 -17.22 -9.00 -0.27
CA GLU A 349 -17.86 -8.96 1.05
C GLU A 349 -17.71 -7.58 1.71
N THR A 350 -16.55 -6.94 1.55
CA THR A 350 -16.30 -5.60 2.13
C THR A 350 -17.22 -4.55 1.53
N LEU A 351 -17.37 -4.52 0.19
CA LEU A 351 -18.28 -3.62 -0.51
C LEU A 351 -19.73 -3.88 -0.07
N LYS A 352 -20.17 -5.13 -0.08
CA LYS A 352 -21.55 -5.51 0.27
C LYS A 352 -21.93 -5.11 1.69
N LEU A 353 -21.03 -5.34 2.66
CA LEU A 353 -21.28 -5.01 4.06
C LEU A 353 -21.26 -3.51 4.31
N GLU A 354 -20.30 -2.79 3.73
CA GLU A 354 -20.24 -1.34 3.88
C GLU A 354 -21.45 -0.66 3.24
N GLU A 355 -21.90 -1.11 2.07
CA GLU A 355 -23.11 -0.60 1.39
C GLU A 355 -24.37 -0.88 2.21
N THR A 356 -24.47 -2.07 2.81
CA THR A 356 -25.59 -2.44 3.69
C THR A 356 -25.67 -1.51 4.91
N ARG A 357 -24.53 -1.25 5.57
CA ARG A 357 -24.45 -0.33 6.71
C ARG A 357 -24.73 1.11 6.29
N PHE A 358 -24.14 1.52 5.17
CA PHE A 358 -24.26 2.87 4.67
C PHE A 358 -25.69 3.21 4.26
N LYS A 359 -26.46 2.26 3.73
CA LYS A 359 -27.89 2.44 3.40
C LYS A 359 -28.69 3.02 4.56
N GLU A 360 -28.50 2.50 5.78
CA GLU A 360 -29.19 2.99 6.98
C GLU A 360 -28.77 4.44 7.33
N THR A 361 -27.47 4.71 7.28
CA THR A 361 -26.90 6.05 7.50
C THR A 361 -27.36 7.06 6.45
N LEU A 362 -27.36 6.66 5.17
CA LEU A 362 -27.71 7.49 4.04
C LEU A 362 -29.17 7.93 4.12
N GLY A 363 -30.10 7.01 4.40
CA GLY A 363 -31.52 7.35 4.55
C GLY A 363 -31.77 8.37 5.67
N ARG A 364 -31.06 8.25 6.81
CA ARG A 364 -31.19 9.20 7.91
C ARG A 364 -30.59 10.57 7.57
N GLY A 365 -29.40 10.60 6.97
CA GLY A 365 -28.71 11.83 6.59
C GLY A 365 -29.43 12.61 5.50
N LEU A 366 -29.89 11.93 4.45
CA LEU A 366 -30.69 12.55 3.38
C LEU A 366 -31.99 13.14 3.90
N ARG A 367 -32.65 12.51 4.88
CA ARG A 367 -33.85 13.10 5.50
C ARG A 367 -33.53 14.42 6.20
N ILE A 368 -32.46 14.47 6.99
CA ILE A 368 -32.03 15.70 7.70
C ILE A 368 -31.70 16.81 6.69
N LEU A 369 -30.97 16.47 5.62
CA LEU A 369 -30.62 17.45 4.59
C LEU A 369 -31.84 17.94 3.80
N ASN A 370 -32.80 17.04 3.49
CA ASN A 370 -34.05 17.44 2.86
C ASN A 370 -34.87 18.35 3.77
N ASP A 371 -34.97 18.06 5.07
CA ASP A 371 -35.68 18.91 6.03
C ASP A 371 -35.02 20.30 6.13
N GLU A 372 -33.69 20.38 6.02
CA GLU A 372 -32.94 21.64 6.11
C GLU A 372 -33.09 22.51 4.86
N VAL A 373 -33.29 21.90 3.68
CA VAL A 373 -33.51 22.62 2.40
C VAL A 373 -35.01 22.87 2.14
N ALA A 374 -35.90 22.09 2.74
CA ALA A 374 -37.34 22.17 2.51
C ALA A 374 -37.89 23.58 2.78
N GLY A 375 -38.56 24.14 1.77
CA GLY A 375 -39.18 25.46 1.86
C GLY A 375 -38.21 26.65 1.80
N LYS A 376 -36.93 26.43 1.52
CA LYS A 376 -35.92 27.49 1.36
C LYS A 376 -35.56 27.73 -0.12
N ALA A 377 -35.10 28.93 -0.46
CA ALA A 377 -34.72 29.30 -1.82
C ALA A 377 -33.43 28.57 -2.27
N SER A 378 -33.24 28.40 -3.59
CA SER A 378 -31.97 27.93 -4.15
C SER A 378 -30.84 28.94 -3.90
N GLY A 379 -29.58 28.48 -3.86
CA GLY A 379 -28.43 29.37 -3.62
C GLY A 379 -28.07 29.64 -2.16
N GLY A 380 -28.58 28.83 -1.21
CA GLY A 380 -28.29 28.99 0.22
C GLY A 380 -26.97 28.40 0.68
N THR A 381 -26.68 28.51 1.98
CA THR A 381 -25.50 27.91 2.62
C THR A 381 -25.95 27.07 3.82
N LEU A 382 -25.54 25.79 3.85
CA LEU A 382 -25.70 24.92 5.00
C LEU A 382 -24.68 25.30 6.07
N ASP A 383 -25.14 25.51 7.31
CA ASP A 383 -24.26 25.89 8.40
C ASP A 383 -23.24 24.79 8.75
N GLY A 384 -22.01 25.20 9.08
CA GLY A 384 -20.92 24.28 9.34
C GLY A 384 -21.14 23.38 10.57
N ALA A 385 -21.94 23.83 11.55
CA ALA A 385 -22.26 23.05 12.74
C ALA A 385 -23.24 21.90 12.45
N THR A 386 -24.22 22.12 11.57
CA THR A 386 -25.12 21.07 11.07
C THR A 386 -24.37 20.09 10.18
N ALA A 387 -23.49 20.57 9.30
CA ALA A 387 -22.60 19.71 8.52
C ALA A 387 -21.69 18.86 9.42
N PHE A 388 -21.13 19.46 10.49
CA PHE A 388 -20.33 18.76 11.48
C PHE A 388 -21.16 17.75 12.27
N LYS A 389 -22.40 18.07 12.65
CA LYS A 389 -23.31 17.13 13.33
C LYS A 389 -23.67 15.94 12.45
N LEU A 390 -23.90 16.16 11.16
CA LEU A 390 -24.08 15.10 10.17
C LEU A 390 -22.88 14.17 10.12
N TYR A 391 -21.68 14.76 10.08
CA TYR A 391 -20.41 14.03 10.09
C TYR A 391 -20.18 13.25 11.39
N ASP A 392 -20.17 13.94 12.52
CA ASP A 392 -19.77 13.41 13.83
C ASP A 392 -20.84 12.51 14.47
N THR A 393 -22.09 12.97 14.51
CA THR A 393 -23.16 12.25 15.21
C THR A 393 -23.80 11.16 14.36
N PHE A 394 -23.94 11.41 13.05
CA PHE A 394 -24.66 10.50 12.16
C PHE A 394 -23.75 9.73 11.21
N GLY A 395 -22.44 10.02 11.19
CA GLY A 395 -21.48 9.35 10.31
C GLY A 395 -21.72 9.65 8.83
N PHE A 396 -22.43 10.74 8.51
CA PHE A 396 -22.74 11.17 7.15
C PHE A 396 -21.61 12.07 6.63
N PRO A 397 -20.80 11.61 5.67
CA PRO A 397 -19.58 12.31 5.26
C PRO A 397 -19.82 13.72 4.71
N LEU A 398 -18.90 14.66 4.99
CA LEU A 398 -18.98 16.06 4.55
C LEU A 398 -19.08 16.18 3.03
N ASP A 399 -18.34 15.37 2.29
CA ASP A 399 -18.35 15.37 0.84
C ASP A 399 -19.70 14.95 0.27
N LEU A 400 -20.38 13.99 0.91
CA LEU A 400 -21.75 13.63 0.53
C LEU A 400 -22.73 14.76 0.86
N THR A 401 -22.53 15.47 1.97
CA THR A 401 -23.28 16.68 2.29
C THR A 401 -23.06 17.75 1.21
N GLN A 402 -21.82 18.10 0.87
CA GLN A 402 -21.49 19.09 -0.16
C GLN A 402 -22.13 18.73 -1.51
N ASP A 403 -21.98 17.49 -1.95
CA ASP A 403 -22.51 17.04 -3.23
C ASP A 403 -24.04 16.89 -3.22
N PHE A 404 -24.69 16.70 -2.05
CA PHE A 404 -26.15 16.79 -1.94
C PHE A 404 -26.62 18.24 -2.06
N MET A 405 -25.99 19.15 -1.31
CA MET A 405 -26.32 20.57 -1.33
C MET A 405 -26.13 21.18 -2.73
N ARG A 406 -25.10 20.75 -3.46
CA ARG A 406 -24.83 21.17 -4.85
C ARG A 406 -26.02 20.92 -5.78
N GLY A 407 -26.75 19.82 -5.60
CA GLY A 407 -27.96 19.51 -6.38
C GLY A 407 -29.09 20.54 -6.21
N TYR A 408 -29.09 21.29 -5.12
CA TYR A 408 -30.04 22.39 -4.86
C TYR A 408 -29.43 23.77 -5.12
N GLY A 409 -28.19 23.82 -5.63
CA GLY A 409 -27.41 25.05 -5.80
C GLY A 409 -26.93 25.65 -4.47
N TRP A 410 -26.88 24.86 -3.40
CA TRP A 410 -26.42 25.31 -2.08
C TRP A 410 -24.93 25.01 -1.87
N GLN A 411 -24.29 25.82 -1.03
CA GLN A 411 -22.93 25.60 -0.53
C GLN A 411 -22.95 25.08 0.92
N VAL A 412 -21.81 24.58 1.38
CA VAL A 412 -21.61 24.20 2.79
C VAL A 412 -20.56 25.14 3.38
N ASP A 413 -20.82 25.67 4.56
CA ASP A 413 -19.86 26.46 5.32
C ASP A 413 -18.71 25.57 5.84
N LEU A 414 -17.65 25.49 5.05
CA LEU A 414 -16.46 24.70 5.33
C LEU A 414 -15.65 25.26 6.51
N ASP A 415 -15.62 26.59 6.66
CA ASP A 415 -14.89 27.23 7.75
C ASP A 415 -15.55 26.90 9.10
N GLY A 416 -16.88 26.99 9.18
CA GLY A 416 -17.64 26.57 10.34
C GLY A 416 -17.49 25.07 10.65
N PHE A 417 -17.44 24.22 9.63
CA PHE A 417 -17.19 22.78 9.80
C PHE A 417 -15.78 22.52 10.37
N ASN A 418 -14.76 23.15 9.80
CA ASN A 418 -13.37 22.98 10.21
C ASN A 418 -13.15 23.48 11.64
N ALA A 419 -13.76 24.61 12.02
CA ALA A 419 -13.73 25.12 13.38
C ALA A 419 -14.32 24.13 14.40
N ALA A 420 -15.42 23.46 14.05
CA ALA A 420 -16.03 22.44 14.89
C ALA A 420 -15.15 21.17 15.01
N MET A 421 -14.53 20.74 13.91
CA MET A 421 -13.55 19.64 13.86
C MET A 421 -12.31 19.92 14.74
N ASP A 422 -11.77 21.13 14.67
CA ASP A 422 -10.60 21.52 15.45
C ASP A 422 -10.91 21.61 16.96
N ALA A 423 -12.10 22.09 17.31
CA ALA A 423 -12.58 22.06 18.70
C ALA A 423 -12.68 20.63 19.25
N GLN A 424 -13.15 19.67 18.44
CA GLN A 424 -13.19 18.25 18.81
C GLN A 424 -11.78 17.67 18.99
N LYS A 425 -10.87 17.88 18.04
CA LYS A 425 -9.47 17.43 18.13
C LYS A 425 -8.76 18.01 19.36
N ALA A 426 -8.97 19.28 19.67
CA ALA A 426 -8.39 19.94 20.83
C ALA A 426 -8.92 19.37 22.16
N ASN A 427 -10.18 18.93 22.20
CA ASN A 427 -10.76 18.22 23.34
C ASN A 427 -10.16 16.79 23.48
N ALA A 428 -9.97 16.08 22.37
CA ALA A 428 -9.38 14.73 22.36
C ALA A 428 -7.88 14.72 22.74
N ARG A 429 -7.10 15.71 22.26
CA ARG A 429 -5.68 15.87 22.62
C ARG A 429 -5.45 16.19 24.08
N ARG A 430 -6.39 16.90 24.73
CA ARG A 430 -6.36 17.12 26.19
C ARG A 430 -6.56 15.83 27.01
N ALA A 431 -6.99 14.73 26.38
CA ALA A 431 -7.26 13.45 27.01
C ALA A 431 -6.19 12.37 26.73
N TRP A 432 -5.11 12.67 25.99
CA TRP A 432 -4.09 11.69 25.57
C TRP A 432 -2.75 11.95 26.29
N SER A 433 -2.22 10.94 27.01
CA SER A 433 -0.83 10.87 27.49
C SER A 433 -0.01 9.74 26.83
N GLY A 434 1.21 10.05 26.38
CA GLY A 434 2.25 9.09 25.91
C GLY A 434 2.83 9.44 24.53
N SER A 435 4.07 9.11 24.12
CA SER A 435 5.41 8.85 24.70
C SER A 435 6.29 8.57 23.46
N GLY A 436 7.43 9.26 23.27
CA GLY A 436 8.20 9.25 22.01
C GLY A 436 9.55 8.52 22.08
N ASP A 437 9.92 7.84 20.99
CA ASP A 437 11.15 7.05 20.82
C ASP A 437 11.73 7.22 19.38
N SER A 438 12.50 8.27 19.11
CA SER A 438 13.18 8.45 17.80
C SER A 438 14.71 8.35 17.83
N ALA A 439 15.34 8.35 19.01
CA ALA A 439 16.81 8.38 19.14
C ALA A 439 17.49 7.00 19.16
N THR A 440 16.72 5.91 19.20
CA THR A 440 17.23 4.54 19.42
C THR A 440 17.67 3.84 18.13
N GLU A 441 17.32 4.38 16.95
CA GLU A 441 17.56 3.73 15.65
C GLU A 441 18.95 3.98 15.04
N THR A 442 19.61 5.10 15.35
CA THR A 442 20.83 5.53 14.64
C THR A 442 22.04 4.60 14.83
N ILE A 443 22.29 4.12 16.06
CA ILE A 443 23.47 3.28 16.35
C ILE A 443 23.44 1.92 15.60
N TRP A 444 22.24 1.39 15.34
CA TRP A 444 22.09 0.11 14.64
C TRP A 444 22.32 0.24 13.14
N LEU A 445 21.98 1.39 12.56
CA LEU A 445 22.27 1.70 11.17
C LEU A 445 23.78 1.80 10.94
N ASP A 446 24.49 2.48 11.84
CA ASP A 446 25.95 2.63 11.76
C ASP A 446 26.69 1.28 11.91
N LEU A 447 26.23 0.44 12.85
CA LEU A 447 26.79 -0.91 13.03
C LEU A 447 26.50 -1.81 11.82
N ALA A 448 25.32 -1.69 11.20
CA ALA A 448 24.96 -2.48 10.02
C ALA A 448 25.78 -2.14 8.77
N GLN A 449 26.40 -0.96 8.70
CA GLN A 449 27.33 -0.62 7.62
C GLN A 449 28.69 -1.30 7.78
N ASN A 450 29.06 -1.66 9.01
CA ASN A 450 30.39 -2.15 9.36
C ASN A 450 30.42 -3.63 9.75
N LEU A 451 29.25 -4.24 9.97
CA LEU A 451 29.09 -5.63 10.37
C LEU A 451 28.30 -6.40 9.32
N GLU A 452 28.69 -7.65 9.09
CA GLU A 452 27.89 -8.60 8.31
C GLU A 452 26.60 -8.99 9.07
N ALA A 453 25.59 -9.44 8.32
CA ALA A 453 24.35 -9.95 8.91
C ALA A 453 24.62 -11.17 9.80
N THR A 454 23.88 -11.30 10.90
CA THR A 454 24.03 -12.44 11.81
C THR A 454 23.45 -13.70 11.18
N GLU A 455 24.22 -14.79 11.13
CA GLU A 455 23.73 -16.10 10.67
C GLU A 455 22.78 -16.72 11.72
N PHE A 456 21.54 -16.99 11.31
CA PHE A 456 20.54 -17.58 12.20
C PHE A 456 20.51 -19.11 12.08
N LEU A 457 20.88 -19.80 13.16
CA LEU A 457 20.97 -21.26 13.24
C LEU A 457 19.77 -21.90 13.97
N GLY A 458 18.85 -21.08 14.49
CA GLY A 458 17.78 -21.50 15.42
C GLY A 458 16.68 -22.38 14.82
N TYR A 459 16.72 -22.65 13.51
CA TYR A 459 15.85 -23.63 12.87
C TYR A 459 16.27 -25.07 13.17
N SER A 460 17.56 -25.33 13.28
CA SER A 460 18.12 -26.68 13.44
C SER A 460 18.88 -26.88 14.74
N ALA A 461 19.25 -25.80 15.44
CA ALA A 461 20.05 -25.87 16.65
C ALA A 461 19.47 -25.02 17.79
N ASP A 462 19.56 -25.54 19.01
CA ASP A 462 19.18 -24.82 20.24
C ASP A 462 20.40 -24.20 20.95
N THR A 463 21.61 -24.54 20.48
CA THR A 463 22.88 -24.03 20.99
C THR A 463 23.83 -23.71 19.84
N ALA A 464 24.68 -22.69 19.99
CA ALA A 464 25.77 -22.41 19.06
C ALA A 464 26.98 -21.78 19.77
N GLU A 465 28.15 -21.92 19.18
CA GLU A 465 29.33 -21.12 19.52
C GLU A 465 29.38 -19.90 18.61
N ALA A 466 29.77 -18.74 19.10
CA ALA A 466 29.78 -17.49 18.34
C ALA A 466 30.84 -16.52 18.87
N ILE A 467 31.15 -15.50 18.08
CA ILE A 467 32.06 -14.42 18.45
C ILE A 467 31.24 -13.15 18.67
N VAL A 468 31.49 -12.44 19.76
CA VAL A 468 30.89 -11.12 20.03
C VAL A 468 31.45 -10.09 19.06
N THR A 469 30.62 -9.59 18.16
CA THR A 469 31.03 -8.60 17.15
C THR A 469 30.83 -7.17 17.63
N ALA A 470 29.87 -6.92 18.52
CA ALA A 470 29.65 -5.61 19.14
C ALA A 470 28.96 -5.72 20.51
N LEU A 471 29.24 -4.75 21.37
CA LEU A 471 28.55 -4.50 22.64
C LEU A 471 28.11 -3.03 22.68
N VAL A 472 26.87 -2.77 23.06
CA VAL A 472 26.27 -1.43 23.07
C VAL A 472 25.59 -1.16 24.41
N ASP A 473 25.93 -0.03 25.02
CA ASP A 473 25.23 0.54 26.17
C ASP A 473 24.68 1.93 25.81
N GLY A 474 23.38 2.15 26.03
CA GLY A 474 22.70 3.37 25.54
C GLY A 474 22.83 3.57 24.03
N ASN A 475 23.49 4.62 23.57
CA ASN A 475 23.72 4.86 22.13
C ASN A 475 25.20 4.78 21.76
N ALA A 476 26.02 4.10 22.56
CA ALA A 476 27.46 3.99 22.35
C ALA A 476 27.92 2.54 22.33
N GLU A 477 28.82 2.23 21.40
CA GLU A 477 29.57 0.98 21.42
C GLU A 477 30.58 0.98 22.59
N ILE A 478 30.71 -0.15 23.27
CA ILE A 478 31.60 -0.36 24.41
C ILE A 478 32.50 -1.58 24.17
N ASP A 479 33.70 -1.58 24.75
CA ASP A 479 34.64 -2.70 24.56
C ASP A 479 34.35 -3.89 25.46
N ASN A 480 33.77 -3.66 26.64
CA ASN A 480 33.48 -4.71 27.62
C ASN A 480 32.36 -4.33 28.59
N VAL A 481 31.73 -5.36 29.18
CA VAL A 481 30.71 -5.23 30.23
C VAL A 481 30.98 -6.26 31.33
N GLY A 482 31.05 -5.79 32.58
CA GLY A 482 31.33 -6.62 33.76
C GLY A 482 30.07 -7.12 34.47
N LYS A 483 30.26 -7.98 35.48
CA LYS A 483 29.21 -8.50 36.37
C LYS A 483 28.24 -7.42 36.85
N GLY A 484 26.94 -7.69 36.71
CA GLY A 484 25.84 -6.79 37.02
C GLY A 484 25.54 -5.75 35.95
N GLY A 485 26.40 -5.63 34.94
CA GLY A 485 26.20 -4.76 33.79
C GLY A 485 25.15 -5.31 32.82
N LYS A 486 24.45 -4.39 32.17
CA LYS A 486 23.51 -4.66 31.08
C LYS A 486 24.05 -4.07 29.79
N ALA A 487 23.90 -4.80 28.70
CA ALA A 487 24.30 -4.34 27.38
C ALA A 487 23.42 -4.97 26.31
N ARG A 488 23.49 -4.45 25.10
CA ARG A 488 23.00 -5.12 23.89
C ARG A 488 24.19 -5.70 23.14
N MET A 489 24.11 -6.97 22.78
CA MET A 489 25.19 -7.74 22.19
C MET A 489 24.81 -8.20 20.78
N VAL A 490 25.73 -8.04 19.85
CA VAL A 490 25.66 -8.62 18.49
C VAL A 490 26.75 -9.68 18.36
N VAL A 491 26.43 -10.76 17.66
CA VAL A 491 27.32 -11.90 17.38
C VAL A 491 27.27 -12.24 15.89
N ASN A 492 28.26 -12.99 15.41
CA ASN A 492 28.31 -13.44 14.01
C ASN A 492 27.24 -14.50 13.69
N GLN A 493 26.88 -15.38 14.64
CA GLN A 493 25.85 -16.41 14.46
C GLN A 493 25.08 -16.67 15.76
N THR A 494 23.80 -17.06 15.68
CA THR A 494 22.97 -17.28 16.87
C THR A 494 21.85 -18.31 16.69
N PRO A 495 21.52 -19.12 17.72
CA PRO A 495 20.32 -19.93 17.75
C PRO A 495 19.08 -19.15 18.24
N PHE A 496 19.25 -17.93 18.76
CA PHE A 496 18.17 -17.11 19.32
C PHE A 496 17.34 -16.47 18.21
N TYR A 497 16.03 -16.68 18.22
CA TYR A 497 15.11 -16.02 17.29
C TYR A 497 14.90 -14.58 17.75
N GLY A 498 15.11 -13.63 16.84
CA GLY A 498 14.80 -12.22 17.07
C GLY A 498 13.33 -11.95 16.79
N GLU A 499 12.68 -11.17 17.66
CA GLU A 499 11.27 -10.84 17.55
C GLU A 499 10.89 -10.39 16.14
N SER A 500 9.98 -11.13 15.51
CA SER A 500 9.52 -10.88 14.14
C SER A 500 8.34 -11.78 13.78
N GLY A 501 7.50 -11.35 12.83
CA GLY A 501 6.33 -12.11 12.39
C GLY A 501 5.30 -12.37 13.49
N GLY A 502 5.26 -11.53 14.53
CA GLY A 502 4.42 -11.70 15.71
C GLY A 502 4.99 -12.63 16.79
N GLN A 503 6.03 -13.43 16.50
CA GLN A 503 6.71 -14.25 17.50
C GLN A 503 7.70 -13.42 18.30
N ILE A 504 7.55 -13.42 19.63
CA ILE A 504 8.46 -12.70 20.52
C ILE A 504 9.85 -13.35 20.55
N GLY A 505 10.86 -12.53 20.84
CA GLY A 505 12.25 -12.95 20.88
C GLY A 505 12.54 -14.08 21.88
N ASP A 506 13.60 -14.84 21.62
CA ASP A 506 14.09 -15.83 22.57
C ASP A 506 14.86 -15.23 23.74
N VAL A 507 14.87 -16.01 24.81
CA VAL A 507 15.65 -15.77 26.03
C VAL A 507 16.48 -17.02 26.33
N GLY A 508 17.46 -16.88 27.19
CA GLY A 508 18.39 -17.97 27.47
C GLY A 508 19.65 -17.51 28.15
N THR A 509 20.74 -18.21 27.88
CA THR A 509 22.02 -18.02 28.56
C THR A 509 23.18 -17.94 27.57
N ILE A 510 24.22 -17.26 28.01
CA ILE A 510 25.50 -17.12 27.34
C ILE A 510 26.57 -17.54 28.35
N SER A 511 27.54 -18.33 27.91
CA SER A 511 28.67 -18.74 28.73
C SER A 511 29.98 -18.59 27.96
N TRP A 512 31.06 -18.26 28.66
CA TRP A 512 32.42 -18.16 28.11
C TRP A 512 33.43 -18.55 29.18
N ASP A 513 34.71 -18.62 28.81
CA ASP A 513 35.76 -18.90 29.77
C ASP A 513 35.87 -17.76 30.80
N GLY A 514 35.49 -18.05 32.05
CA GLY A 514 35.52 -17.09 33.15
C GLY A 514 34.24 -16.27 33.38
N GLY A 515 33.12 -16.56 32.70
CA GLY A 515 31.88 -15.83 32.95
C GLY A 515 30.60 -16.38 32.31
N SER A 516 29.49 -15.72 32.63
CA SER A 516 28.16 -16.03 32.12
C SER A 516 27.26 -14.80 32.09
N ALA A 517 26.27 -14.81 31.19
CA ALA A 517 25.24 -13.78 31.09
C ALA A 517 23.88 -14.42 30.77
N ARG A 518 22.81 -13.73 31.16
CA ARG A 518 21.43 -14.06 30.78
C ARG A 518 21.01 -13.18 29.61
N VAL A 519 20.38 -13.78 28.60
CA VAL A 519 19.67 -13.06 27.55
C VAL A 519 18.22 -12.85 28.00
N THR A 520 17.79 -11.60 28.12
CA THR A 520 16.43 -11.25 28.55
C THR A 520 15.47 -11.02 27.40
N ASP A 521 15.99 -10.69 26.22
CA ASP A 521 15.23 -10.46 24.99
C ASP A 521 16.15 -10.53 23.76
N THR A 522 15.59 -10.86 22.60
CA THR A 522 16.32 -10.87 21.32
C THR A 522 15.49 -10.15 20.25
N GLN A 523 16.07 -9.13 19.63
CA GLN A 523 15.43 -8.32 18.59
C GLN A 523 16.16 -8.48 17.25
N LYS A 524 15.45 -8.30 16.13
CA LYS A 524 16.03 -8.39 14.78
C LYS A 524 15.92 -7.04 14.08
N THR A 525 17.01 -6.55 13.50
CA THR A 525 16.99 -5.32 12.69
C THR A 525 16.61 -5.65 11.23
N PRO A 526 16.10 -4.66 10.46
CA PRO A 526 15.89 -4.81 9.02
C PRO A 526 17.16 -5.18 8.23
N SER A 527 18.33 -4.77 8.74
CA SER A 527 19.65 -5.09 8.17
C SER A 527 20.15 -6.52 8.45
N GLY A 528 19.40 -7.33 9.22
CA GLY A 528 19.75 -8.71 9.52
C GLY A 528 20.64 -8.91 10.74
N LEU A 529 20.82 -7.89 11.59
CA LEU A 529 21.52 -8.04 12.87
C LEU A 529 20.57 -8.57 13.95
N PHE A 530 21.07 -9.47 14.79
CA PHE A 530 20.34 -9.98 15.95
C PHE A 530 20.90 -9.36 17.24
N ILE A 531 20.06 -8.58 17.91
CA ILE A 531 20.39 -7.81 19.10
C ILE A 531 19.95 -8.60 20.32
N HIS A 532 20.91 -9.09 21.11
CA HIS A 532 20.66 -9.81 22.35
C HIS A 532 20.73 -8.82 23.51
N GLN A 533 19.63 -8.61 24.24
CA GLN A 533 19.65 -7.85 25.48
C GLN A 533 20.21 -8.76 26.59
N ILE A 534 21.36 -8.39 27.13
CA ILE A 534 22.11 -9.24 28.07
C ILE A 534 22.29 -8.58 29.43
N GLU A 535 22.34 -9.42 30.47
CA GLU A 535 22.74 -9.07 31.83
C GLU A 535 23.86 -10.02 32.29
N VAL A 536 25.04 -9.48 32.59
CA VAL A 536 26.21 -10.29 32.98
C VAL A 536 26.06 -10.76 34.42
N GLU A 537 26.08 -12.07 34.63
CA GLU A 537 25.92 -12.68 35.96
C GLU A 537 27.28 -12.95 36.62
N ALA A 538 28.29 -13.29 35.83
CA ALA A 538 29.65 -13.57 36.27
C ALA A 538 30.68 -13.15 35.22
N GLY A 539 31.86 -12.72 35.68
CA GLY A 539 32.98 -12.35 34.81
C GLY A 539 32.83 -10.99 34.12
N THR A 540 33.59 -10.83 33.04
CA THR A 540 33.56 -9.68 32.13
C THR A 540 33.48 -10.22 30.71
N LEU A 541 32.52 -9.71 29.94
CA LEU A 541 32.34 -10.02 28.54
C LEU A 541 32.97 -8.90 27.70
N ALA A 542 33.80 -9.24 26.72
CA ALA A 542 34.44 -8.29 25.83
C ALA A 542 34.04 -8.48 24.37
N LYS A 543 34.14 -7.42 23.56
CA LYS A 543 34.08 -7.53 22.10
C LYS A 543 35.21 -8.44 21.59
N GLY A 544 34.91 -9.27 20.59
CA GLY A 544 35.81 -10.27 20.03
C GLY A 544 35.90 -11.58 20.82
N GLN A 545 35.12 -11.73 21.90
CA GLN A 545 35.17 -12.91 22.74
C GLN A 545 34.36 -14.07 22.16
N ASP A 546 34.90 -15.29 22.28
CA ASP A 546 34.18 -16.53 22.01
C ASP A 546 33.16 -16.82 23.12
N VAL A 547 31.92 -17.08 22.71
CA VAL A 547 30.80 -17.36 23.59
C VAL A 547 30.02 -18.58 23.13
N ARG A 548 29.45 -19.30 24.08
CA ARG A 548 28.46 -20.35 23.84
C ARG A 548 27.08 -19.84 24.20
N LEU A 549 26.20 -19.83 23.21
CA LEU A 549 24.81 -19.40 23.24
C LEU A 549 23.89 -20.62 23.45
N GLN A 550 22.93 -20.51 24.38
CA GLN A 550 21.93 -21.55 24.63
C GLN A 550 20.56 -20.92 24.92
N ILE A 551 19.57 -21.26 24.09
CA ILE A 551 18.18 -20.78 24.29
C ILE A 551 17.48 -21.52 25.44
N ASP A 552 16.42 -20.92 25.98
CA ASP A 552 15.44 -21.62 26.79
C ASP A 552 14.55 -22.50 25.88
N VAL A 553 14.91 -23.79 25.79
CA VAL A 553 14.21 -24.77 24.95
C VAL A 553 12.75 -24.96 25.39
N SER A 554 12.46 -24.94 26.69
CA SER A 554 11.08 -25.11 27.18
C SER A 554 10.19 -23.96 26.72
N ARG A 555 10.70 -22.73 26.81
CA ARG A 555 10.01 -21.55 26.32
C ARG A 555 9.89 -21.56 24.79
N ARG A 556 10.93 -21.95 24.07
CA ARG A 556 10.91 -22.07 22.60
C ARG A 556 9.86 -23.07 22.12
N LEU A 557 9.70 -24.20 22.81
CA LEU A 557 8.65 -25.18 22.46
C LEU A 557 7.25 -24.58 22.60
N ARG A 558 6.97 -23.82 23.66
CA ARG A 558 5.68 -23.13 23.80
C ARG A 558 5.45 -22.09 22.71
N LEU A 559 6.50 -21.34 22.33
CA LEU A 559 6.43 -20.42 21.19
C LEU A 559 6.10 -21.16 19.90
N ARG A 560 6.81 -22.26 19.60
CA ARG A 560 6.57 -23.09 18.42
C ARG A 560 5.14 -23.61 18.39
N SER A 561 4.61 -24.09 19.52
CA SER A 561 3.22 -24.57 19.63
C SER A 561 2.20 -23.45 19.36
N ASN A 562 2.33 -22.29 20.01
CA ASN A 562 1.45 -21.15 19.79
C ASN A 562 1.56 -20.59 18.36
N HIS A 563 2.76 -20.61 17.76
CA HIS A 563 2.96 -20.16 16.38
C HIS A 563 2.26 -21.10 15.39
N SER A 564 2.52 -22.39 15.48
CA SER A 564 1.88 -23.38 14.61
C SER A 564 0.36 -23.44 14.82
N ALA A 565 -0.12 -23.26 16.04
CA ALA A 565 -1.54 -23.09 16.35
C ALA A 565 -2.16 -21.87 15.66
N THR A 566 -1.41 -20.78 15.49
CA THR A 566 -1.88 -19.57 14.80
C THR A 566 -2.16 -19.85 13.31
N HIS A 567 -1.28 -20.59 12.64
CA HIS A 567 -1.50 -21.02 11.25
C HIS A 567 -2.74 -21.91 11.10
N LEU A 568 -2.90 -22.88 12.01
CA LEU A 568 -4.08 -23.75 11.97
C LEU A 568 -5.37 -22.98 12.25
N LEU A 569 -5.31 -22.02 13.18
CA LEU A 569 -6.43 -21.13 13.51
C LEU A 569 -6.81 -20.25 12.32
N HIS A 570 -5.83 -19.70 11.61
CA HIS A 570 -6.05 -18.85 10.44
C HIS A 570 -6.82 -19.61 9.35
N GLU A 571 -6.37 -20.82 9.00
CA GLU A 571 -7.05 -21.63 7.99
C GLU A 571 -8.46 -22.09 8.44
N ALA A 572 -8.61 -22.47 9.71
CA ALA A 572 -9.93 -22.82 10.25
C ALA A 572 -10.91 -21.64 10.20
N LEU A 573 -10.45 -20.42 10.48
CA LEU A 573 -11.28 -19.21 10.37
C LEU A 573 -11.70 -18.95 8.92
N ARG A 574 -10.80 -19.15 7.94
CA ARG A 574 -11.14 -19.02 6.52
C ARG A 574 -12.20 -20.02 6.09
N LEU A 575 -12.10 -21.27 6.53
CA LEU A 575 -13.09 -22.31 6.21
C LEU A 575 -14.48 -22.03 6.81
N VAL A 576 -14.53 -21.49 8.03
CA VAL A 576 -15.82 -21.25 8.73
C VAL A 576 -16.44 -19.92 8.32
N LEU A 577 -15.62 -18.86 8.24
CA LEU A 577 -16.12 -17.50 8.05
C LEU A 577 -16.05 -17.04 6.58
N GLY A 578 -15.18 -17.64 5.77
CA GLY A 578 -14.97 -17.33 4.36
C GLY A 578 -13.54 -16.88 4.03
N ASP A 579 -13.20 -16.96 2.74
CA ASP A 579 -11.86 -16.66 2.21
C ASP A 579 -11.40 -15.21 2.40
N HIS A 580 -12.30 -14.30 2.78
CA HIS A 580 -11.97 -12.90 3.09
C HIS A 580 -11.23 -12.72 4.42
N VAL A 581 -11.16 -13.76 5.25
CA VAL A 581 -10.37 -13.70 6.48
C VAL A 581 -8.89 -13.62 6.11
N ALA A 582 -8.25 -12.55 6.54
CA ALA A 582 -6.84 -12.26 6.36
C ALA A 582 -6.24 -11.71 7.65
N GLN A 583 -5.01 -12.09 7.95
CA GLN A 583 -4.27 -11.58 9.11
C GLN A 583 -4.11 -10.05 9.07
N LYS A 584 -4.38 -9.40 10.21
CA LYS A 584 -4.17 -7.96 10.46
C LYS A 584 -3.24 -7.67 11.62
N GLY A 585 -2.90 -8.70 12.40
CA GLY A 585 -1.95 -8.61 13.50
C GLY A 585 -1.78 -9.97 14.17
N SER A 586 -0.61 -10.21 14.73
CA SER A 586 -0.31 -11.44 15.47
C SER A 586 0.54 -11.11 16.70
N LEU A 587 0.40 -11.92 17.73
CA LEU A 587 1.33 -12.02 18.85
C LEU A 587 1.39 -13.48 19.26
N VAL A 588 2.59 -14.04 19.27
CA VAL A 588 2.89 -15.39 19.72
C VAL A 588 3.85 -15.25 20.89
N SER A 589 3.32 -15.52 22.09
CA SER A 589 4.10 -15.56 23.33
C SER A 589 4.15 -17.00 23.88
N PRO A 590 4.97 -17.28 24.90
CA PRO A 590 5.04 -18.61 25.50
C PRO A 590 3.74 -19.00 26.22
N ASP A 591 2.93 -18.02 26.62
CA ASP A 591 1.76 -18.25 27.47
C ASP A 591 0.45 -18.16 26.69
N ARG A 592 0.44 -17.49 25.53
CA ARG A 592 -0.74 -17.32 24.68
C ARG A 592 -0.39 -16.94 23.25
N LEU A 593 -1.39 -17.05 22.38
CA LEU A 593 -1.41 -16.40 21.08
C LEU A 593 -2.58 -15.40 21.00
N ARG A 594 -2.39 -14.37 20.18
CA ARG A 594 -3.41 -13.39 19.81
C ARG A 594 -3.37 -13.21 18.30
N PHE A 595 -4.50 -13.42 17.67
CA PHE A 595 -4.64 -13.35 16.22
C PHE A 595 -5.71 -12.33 15.85
N ASP A 596 -5.31 -11.30 15.13
CA ASP A 596 -6.19 -10.25 14.62
C ASP A 596 -6.44 -10.48 13.14
N PHE A 597 -7.69 -10.44 12.70
CA PHE A 597 -8.08 -10.78 11.35
C PHE A 597 -9.19 -9.91 10.80
N SER A 598 -9.25 -9.80 9.46
CA SER A 598 -10.30 -9.10 8.74
C SER A 598 -11.62 -9.85 8.84
N HIS A 599 -12.53 -9.31 9.62
CA HIS A 599 -13.90 -9.80 9.67
C HIS A 599 -14.81 -8.68 10.19
N GLN A 600 -15.91 -8.44 9.49
CA GLN A 600 -16.76 -7.29 9.76
C GLN A 600 -17.80 -7.54 10.85
N LYS A 601 -18.17 -8.80 11.09
CA LYS A 601 -19.18 -9.20 12.07
C LYS A 601 -18.50 -9.75 13.32
N ALA A 602 -19.25 -9.85 14.42
CA ALA A 602 -18.78 -10.65 15.55
C ALA A 602 -18.87 -12.13 15.17
N VAL A 603 -17.85 -12.90 15.54
CA VAL A 603 -17.90 -14.35 15.35
C VAL A 603 -18.85 -14.93 16.39
N SER A 604 -19.85 -15.68 15.93
CA SER A 604 -20.84 -16.28 16.82
C SER A 604 -20.21 -17.39 17.68
N PRO A 605 -20.82 -17.72 18.84
CA PRO A 605 -20.35 -18.83 19.68
C PRO A 605 -20.25 -20.16 18.93
N ASP A 606 -21.20 -20.45 18.04
CA ASP A 606 -21.23 -21.69 17.25
C ASP A 606 -20.09 -21.71 16.22
N GLU A 607 -19.82 -20.59 15.54
CA GLU A 607 -18.68 -20.46 14.62
C GLU A 607 -17.34 -20.61 15.38
N LEU A 608 -17.21 -20.01 16.58
CA LEU A 608 -16.00 -20.16 17.41
C LEU A 608 -15.79 -21.61 17.85
N GLU A 609 -16.85 -22.30 18.24
CA GLU A 609 -16.77 -23.71 18.59
C GLU A 609 -16.35 -24.56 17.39
N GLN A 610 -16.95 -24.30 16.22
CA GLN A 610 -16.59 -24.99 14.98
C GLN A 610 -15.12 -24.78 14.60
N VAL A 611 -14.62 -23.53 14.65
CA VAL A 611 -13.21 -23.20 14.41
C VAL A 611 -12.31 -23.99 15.37
N GLN A 612 -12.59 -23.96 16.67
CA GLN A 612 -11.80 -24.67 17.68
C GLN A 612 -11.82 -26.20 17.46
N GLN A 613 -12.95 -26.77 17.05
CA GLN A 613 -13.07 -28.19 16.74
C GLN A 613 -12.23 -28.59 15.51
N ILE A 614 -12.24 -27.78 14.45
CA ILE A 614 -11.44 -27.99 13.23
C ILE A 614 -9.94 -27.96 13.58
N VAL A 615 -9.49 -26.93 14.29
CA VAL A 615 -8.08 -26.81 14.69
C VAL A 615 -7.64 -28.03 15.49
N ASN A 616 -8.40 -28.42 16.50
CA ASN A 616 -8.05 -29.57 17.33
C ASN A 616 -8.15 -30.91 16.59
N ALA A 617 -8.98 -31.03 15.55
CA ALA A 617 -8.95 -32.19 14.67
C ALA A 617 -7.63 -32.27 13.89
N ARG A 618 -7.14 -31.14 13.35
CA ARG A 618 -5.85 -31.04 12.64
C ARG A 618 -4.65 -31.27 13.54
N ILE A 619 -4.72 -30.82 14.80
CA ILE A 619 -3.71 -31.13 15.84
C ILE A 619 -3.67 -32.64 16.10
N ARG A 620 -4.83 -33.27 16.36
CA ARG A 620 -4.91 -34.72 16.65
C ARG A 620 -4.48 -35.62 15.49
N MET A 621 -4.57 -35.14 14.26
CA MET A 621 -4.04 -35.84 13.09
C MET A 621 -2.53 -36.09 13.20
N ASN A 622 -1.83 -35.26 13.99
CA ASN A 622 -0.39 -35.35 14.22
C ASN A 622 0.41 -35.44 12.92
N SER A 623 0.05 -34.63 11.92
CA SER A 623 0.71 -34.58 10.62
C SER A 623 2.08 -33.90 10.73
N ASP A 624 3.01 -34.23 9.84
CA ASP A 624 4.28 -33.52 9.73
C ASP A 624 4.08 -32.03 9.39
N VAL A 625 4.92 -31.18 9.98
CA VAL A 625 5.09 -29.77 9.62
C VAL A 625 6.36 -29.67 8.78
N THR A 626 6.23 -29.16 7.56
CA THR A 626 7.36 -29.09 6.63
C THR A 626 7.63 -27.66 6.21
N THR A 627 8.91 -27.34 5.99
CA THR A 627 9.34 -26.01 5.56
C THR A 627 10.22 -26.11 4.33
N ARG A 628 10.03 -25.20 3.38
CA ARG A 628 10.81 -25.14 2.14
C ARG A 628 11.21 -23.71 1.83
N ILE A 629 12.43 -23.53 1.34
CA ILE A 629 12.88 -22.27 0.75
C ILE A 629 12.61 -22.37 -0.75
N MET A 630 11.96 -21.35 -1.32
CA MET A 630 11.63 -21.30 -2.75
C MET A 630 11.43 -19.85 -3.19
N THR A 631 11.22 -19.63 -4.48
CA THR A 631 10.87 -18.32 -5.02
C THR A 631 9.44 -17.91 -4.63
N PRO A 632 9.12 -16.61 -4.54
CA PRO A 632 7.77 -16.14 -4.30
C PRO A 632 6.72 -16.74 -5.26
N ASP A 633 7.04 -16.84 -6.56
CA ASP A 633 6.13 -17.40 -7.57
C ASP A 633 5.81 -18.87 -7.31
N ALA A 634 6.83 -19.68 -7.00
CA ALA A 634 6.64 -21.09 -6.67
C ALA A 634 5.81 -21.26 -5.39
N ALA A 635 5.95 -20.36 -4.42
CA ALA A 635 5.12 -20.37 -3.21
C ALA A 635 3.65 -20.05 -3.52
N ILE A 636 3.40 -19.08 -4.39
CA ILE A 636 2.04 -18.73 -4.85
C ILE A 636 1.40 -19.91 -5.59
N GLU A 637 2.14 -20.59 -6.49
CA GLU A 637 1.65 -21.79 -7.19
C GLU A 637 1.30 -22.93 -6.23
N LEU A 638 2.06 -23.08 -5.14
CA LEU A 638 1.78 -24.02 -4.05
C LEU A 638 0.53 -23.66 -3.22
N GLY A 639 -0.06 -22.48 -3.46
CA GLY A 639 -1.21 -21.98 -2.74
C GLY A 639 -0.85 -21.31 -1.41
N ALA A 640 0.39 -20.85 -1.24
CA ALA A 640 0.77 -20.12 -0.04
C ALA A 640 -0.04 -18.82 0.06
N LEU A 641 -0.63 -18.60 1.24
CA LEU A 641 -1.17 -17.29 1.56
C LEU A 641 0.00 -16.33 1.72
N ALA A 642 0.03 -15.30 0.87
CA ALA A 642 0.92 -14.17 1.08
C ALA A 642 0.39 -13.34 2.26
N LEU A 643 1.25 -13.06 3.24
CA LEU A 643 0.95 -12.07 4.25
C LEU A 643 0.88 -10.69 3.56
N PHE A 644 -0.27 -10.02 3.71
CA PHE A 644 -0.54 -8.74 3.06
C PHE A 644 0.45 -7.67 3.52
N GLY A 645 1.11 -7.02 2.57
CA GLY A 645 1.95 -5.85 2.85
C GLY A 645 3.39 -6.12 3.29
N GLU A 646 3.92 -7.34 3.10
CA GLU A 646 5.36 -7.61 3.26
C GLU A 646 6.08 -7.63 1.90
N LYS A 647 7.30 -7.06 1.83
CA LYS A 647 8.22 -7.29 0.72
C LYS A 647 8.92 -8.62 0.95
N TYR A 648 8.79 -9.52 -0.01
CA TYR A 648 9.53 -10.77 -0.03
C TYR A 648 10.83 -10.57 -0.81
N GLY A 649 11.94 -11.11 -0.31
CA GLY A 649 13.17 -11.20 -1.09
C GLY A 649 13.08 -12.25 -2.19
N ASP A 650 14.20 -12.51 -2.88
CA ASP A 650 14.28 -13.50 -3.97
C ASP A 650 13.96 -14.93 -3.52
N GLU A 651 14.10 -15.19 -2.21
CA GLU A 651 13.75 -16.45 -1.57
C GLU A 651 12.80 -16.22 -0.38
N VAL A 652 11.79 -17.08 -0.28
CA VAL A 652 10.82 -17.11 0.82
C VAL A 652 10.78 -18.47 1.48
N ARG A 653 10.52 -18.47 2.79
CA ARG A 653 10.30 -19.68 3.57
C ARG A 653 8.80 -19.98 3.65
N VAL A 654 8.38 -21.07 3.01
CA VAL A 654 7.02 -21.59 3.06
C VAL A 654 6.92 -22.63 4.18
N VAL A 655 5.86 -22.55 4.97
CA VAL A 655 5.51 -23.52 6.01
C VAL A 655 4.22 -24.21 5.63
N GLN A 656 4.20 -25.54 5.73
CA GLN A 656 3.05 -26.39 5.42
C GLN A 656 2.69 -27.24 6.63
N MET A 657 1.42 -27.26 7.02
CA MET A 657 0.94 -28.06 8.15
C MET A 657 -0.54 -28.44 8.06
N GLY A 658 -0.99 -29.35 8.93
CA GLY A 658 -2.39 -29.79 9.00
C GLY A 658 -2.75 -30.98 8.09
N GLY A 659 -1.75 -31.63 7.50
CA GLY A 659 -1.93 -32.78 6.61
C GLY A 659 -2.39 -32.36 5.21
N VAL A 660 -3.02 -33.30 4.50
CA VAL A 660 -3.55 -33.08 3.15
C VAL A 660 -4.83 -32.24 3.24
N ALA A 661 -5.00 -31.30 2.31
CA ALA A 661 -6.20 -30.49 2.19
C ALA A 661 -7.41 -31.35 1.82
N ASP A 662 -8.60 -31.01 2.33
CA ASP A 662 -9.81 -31.82 2.12
C ASP A 662 -10.33 -31.75 0.67
N ASP A 663 -10.05 -30.65 -0.01
CA ASP A 663 -10.49 -30.34 -1.38
C ASP A 663 -9.45 -30.69 -2.45
N ASN A 664 -8.17 -30.84 -2.08
CA ASN A 664 -7.10 -31.13 -3.01
C ASN A 664 -6.02 -32.05 -2.41
N PRO A 665 -5.89 -33.30 -2.90
CA PRO A 665 -4.93 -34.25 -2.34
C PRO A 665 -3.46 -33.87 -2.58
N ASN A 666 -3.19 -32.92 -3.48
CA ASN A 666 -1.84 -32.45 -3.80
C ASN A 666 -1.44 -31.20 -3.01
N LYS A 667 -2.30 -30.68 -2.13
CA LYS A 667 -2.02 -29.50 -1.31
C LYS A 667 -2.00 -29.86 0.17
N ALA A 668 -1.18 -29.14 0.93
CA ALA A 668 -1.27 -29.18 2.39
C ALA A 668 -2.43 -28.29 2.85
N TRP A 669 -2.97 -28.59 4.03
CA TRP A 669 -4.16 -27.91 4.55
C TRP A 669 -3.92 -26.44 4.88
N SER A 670 -2.83 -26.11 5.58
CA SER A 670 -2.36 -24.73 5.77
C SER A 670 -1.00 -24.57 5.07
N VAL A 671 -0.87 -23.51 4.25
CA VAL A 671 0.35 -23.15 3.50
C VAL A 671 0.55 -21.65 3.60
N GLU A 672 1.61 -21.21 4.26
CA GLU A 672 1.85 -19.79 4.53
C GLU A 672 3.34 -19.43 4.41
N LEU A 673 3.63 -18.18 4.03
CA LEU A 673 4.97 -17.61 4.11
C LEU A 673 5.26 -17.26 5.57
N CYS A 674 6.26 -17.90 6.17
CA CYS A 674 6.59 -17.66 7.57
C CYS A 674 8.07 -17.94 7.90
N GLY A 675 8.74 -16.91 8.41
CA GLY A 675 10.10 -16.99 8.95
C GLY A 675 10.19 -17.54 10.37
N GLY A 676 9.05 -17.77 11.03
CA GLY A 676 8.98 -18.20 12.42
C GLY A 676 9.47 -19.61 12.71
N THR A 677 9.59 -19.92 14.01
CA THR A 677 9.88 -21.29 14.46
C THR A 677 8.58 -22.06 14.66
N HIS A 678 8.54 -23.32 14.21
CA HIS A 678 7.35 -24.18 14.28
C HIS A 678 7.66 -25.52 14.94
N VAL A 679 6.60 -26.20 15.38
CA VAL A 679 6.69 -27.59 15.83
C VAL A 679 7.07 -28.52 14.67
N GLY A 680 7.57 -29.71 14.99
CA GLY A 680 7.89 -30.73 13.97
C GLY A 680 6.65 -31.46 13.48
N ARG A 681 5.66 -31.67 14.36
CA ARG A 681 4.37 -32.28 14.02
C ARG A 681 3.22 -31.55 14.70
N THR A 682 2.05 -31.56 14.09
CA THR A 682 0.88 -30.83 14.65
C THR A 682 0.46 -31.36 16.02
N GLY A 683 0.78 -32.62 16.35
CA GLY A 683 0.48 -33.20 17.67
C GLY A 683 1.30 -32.60 18.81
N ASP A 684 2.46 -32.00 18.53
CA ASP A 684 3.30 -31.32 19.53
C ASP A 684 2.63 -30.05 20.10
N ILE A 685 1.54 -29.58 19.46
CA ILE A 685 0.69 -28.47 19.93
C ILE A 685 -0.23 -28.93 21.07
N SER A 686 -0.50 -30.24 21.17
CA SER A 686 -1.43 -30.88 22.13
C SER A 686 -2.90 -30.48 21.96
N LEU A 687 -3.26 -29.25 22.34
CA LEU A 687 -4.62 -28.73 22.29
C LEU A 687 -4.59 -27.22 22.14
N LEU A 688 -5.45 -26.66 21.28
CA LEU A 688 -5.75 -25.23 21.22
C LEU A 688 -7.07 -24.94 21.93
N LYS A 689 -7.06 -23.95 22.84
CA LYS A 689 -8.26 -23.42 23.48
C LYS A 689 -8.44 -21.94 23.17
N ILE A 690 -9.57 -21.59 22.55
CA ILE A 690 -9.98 -20.18 22.37
C ILE A 690 -10.49 -19.66 23.71
N ILE A 691 -9.96 -18.52 24.15
CA ILE A 691 -10.28 -17.86 25.43
C ILE A 691 -11.31 -16.75 25.20
N SER A 692 -11.10 -15.92 24.18
CA SER A 692 -11.94 -14.77 23.93
C SER A 692 -11.98 -14.40 22.45
N GLU A 693 -13.04 -13.68 22.09
CA GLU A 693 -13.19 -13.01 20.80
C GLU A 693 -13.67 -11.58 21.05
N SER A 694 -13.10 -10.60 20.32
CA SER A 694 -13.44 -9.19 20.51
C SER A 694 -13.24 -8.33 19.25
N ALA A 695 -13.86 -7.15 19.21
CA ALA A 695 -13.62 -6.14 18.18
C ALA A 695 -12.40 -5.29 18.55
N VAL A 696 -11.45 -5.12 17.61
CA VAL A 696 -10.29 -4.23 17.80
C VAL A 696 -10.52 -2.89 17.13
N ALA A 697 -11.04 -2.92 15.90
CA ALA A 697 -11.35 -1.76 15.08
C ALA A 697 -12.49 -2.10 14.10
N GLY A 698 -12.97 -1.10 13.35
CA GLY A 698 -13.94 -1.34 12.28
C GLY A 698 -13.39 -2.36 11.26
N GLY A 699 -14.05 -3.50 11.13
CA GLY A 699 -13.64 -4.57 10.20
C GLY A 699 -12.54 -5.50 10.70
N VAL A 700 -12.09 -5.39 11.95
CA VAL A 700 -11.03 -6.22 12.53
C VAL A 700 -11.48 -6.89 13.82
N ARG A 701 -11.38 -8.22 13.88
CA ARG A 701 -11.67 -9.05 15.05
C ARG A 701 -10.37 -9.62 15.62
N ARG A 702 -10.40 -9.98 16.89
CA ARG A 702 -9.28 -10.59 17.63
C ARG A 702 -9.74 -11.85 18.31
N ILE A 703 -8.97 -12.92 18.15
CA ILE A 703 -9.03 -14.12 18.97
C ILE A 703 -7.81 -14.17 19.88
N GLU A 704 -8.05 -14.42 21.17
CA GLU A 704 -6.99 -14.84 22.10
C GLU A 704 -7.16 -16.33 22.40
N ALA A 705 -6.07 -17.07 22.33
CA ALA A 705 -6.06 -18.51 22.55
C ALA A 705 -4.78 -18.97 23.28
N VAL A 706 -4.81 -20.19 23.80
CA VAL A 706 -3.66 -20.83 24.45
C VAL A 706 -3.47 -22.24 23.90
N THR A 707 -2.21 -22.70 23.87
CA THR A 707 -1.84 -24.10 23.61
C THR A 707 -1.37 -24.78 24.89
N HIS A 708 -1.53 -26.10 24.99
CA HIS A 708 -1.24 -26.88 26.20
C HIS A 708 0.02 -27.74 26.13
#